data_AF-A0A915J6M4-F1
#
_entry.id   AF-A0A915J6M4-F1
#
_cell.length_a   1.000
_cell.length_b   1.000
_cell.length_c   1.000
_cell.angle_alpha   90.00
_cell.angle_beta   90.00
_cell.angle_gamma   90.00
#
_symmetry.space_group_name_H-M   'P 1'
#
loop_
_entity.id
_entity.type
_entity.pdbx_description
1 polymer ?
#
loop_
_entity_poly.entity_id
_entity_poly.type
_entity_poly.pdbx_seq_one_letter_code
_entity_poly.pdbx_strand_id
1 'polypeptide(L)'
;MLDIEHEENVLLALTADKGYSGSDSINCIAYCSTSGIVAAGTQLGKLALWKPVARNSHNQSYTLISASAFQHSISSIQWSCGFNCLSAYAMNDIFVLKERSLLTQFAENHLVVQSDQHTLQLTRLEPPTTVECKITDHPPKALRIWPPFVACFDGGRFSVYEMTDSMDGGIVVVGSFDVLVGQQQQSDRELKLSRDEDDVHNESGQLADFALHSSGLYLTDKARIQVKTFQGTLKQSLPLADEEKDPCLLNVHGHFLVVATISGFLRIYDLSRREAKSICSTKFAAENISHFAAFATLKINCNGTKVTFTVKKIEGILDQSLYAWDVENDQILEYNFKESMPDLYAKNHFWDLEDPRYLVAEAAYISEEINDCSTIATFFVTNDSSILLHDSFRMSSICDRLMGLAVPFMYFLKTSDHSSTGDCSSIDGSSTNNRASMLEMSDLERLSTKHVVRRTCRDFIGLEDMNKEMKTAMLDFSYHLTVGNMDEAFKAVKLIKSESVWENMAQMCVKTGRLDVAAICLGNMGNARAARNLRKGLMNQNPNNLSENAKNEILGRLAVDLGMKEDAFRIYSTSSNPHLVNKLYRAQNDWKKVVTILYEKAETHSYNVPLMLLNNIEALRRYVDEKKDKKLYKWWAQYCESLQELEQAKKYYNLAKDYLSIVRLLCFTGEISEATKVANESNDKAACYHLARQCENKGQYKEAVHYFTKACAYGSAIRLCKEHEMHERIAQLALLGTDSDMIEAAKFYENRPGHTDKAVMLFHKVGMYGRALDLAFRTEQFSALDLIVADLNEKSDPRVLERCAEFFAQNQQYTKAVQFLGYAKKAMKALLKSGDTSKIIFFANTARQKEIYLMAGNYLQSLDWKNDAQVMKNIVQFYTKGQAPRSLSGFYDACAQVEIDEYKDYDKALVAMQEAAKCLATLKSENLDDQSSPLNKRIDTIKRFLNIRRIYDTDPVEAVNQLQQMTQETDVDSAVRLGDLFSVLIIHNVKKDNYKKAMSYLQELKKRAPNLDLSKYLKKQLIEKIYDKNETKFGDENVATKSSILETDTDSLEATTVPESKVLQRRKYDDLDLDNF
;
A
#
# COMPACT_ATOMS: atom_id res chain seq x y z
N MET A 1 36.49 46.59 7.43
CA MET A 1 36.18 45.29 8.05
C MET A 1 37.27 44.32 7.63
N LEU A 2 37.84 43.57 8.57
CA LEU A 2 38.91 42.61 8.28
C LEU A 2 38.30 41.21 8.44
N ASP A 3 38.18 40.47 7.33
CA ASP A 3 37.76 39.07 7.36
C ASP A 3 38.98 38.25 7.80
N ILE A 4 38.93 37.72 9.03
CA ILE A 4 40.03 36.97 9.63
C ILE A 4 40.16 35.58 9.00
N GLU A 5 39.08 35.01 8.43
CA GLU A 5 39.11 33.68 7.83
C GLU A 5 39.70 33.69 6.41
N HIS A 6 39.49 34.77 5.66
CA HIS A 6 39.95 34.91 4.27
C HIS A 6 41.08 35.93 4.07
N GLU A 7 41.52 36.61 5.13
CA GLU A 7 42.51 37.72 5.10
C GLU A 7 42.15 38.89 4.15
N GLU A 8 40.85 39.07 3.87
CA GLU A 8 40.35 40.13 2.98
C GLU A 8 39.94 41.39 3.75
N ASN A 9 40.23 42.56 3.18
CA ASN A 9 39.88 43.86 3.74
C ASN A 9 38.77 44.52 2.92
N VAL A 10 37.60 44.72 3.53
CA VAL A 10 36.48 45.43 2.89
C VAL A 10 36.33 46.83 3.50
N LEU A 11 36.38 47.85 2.63
CA LEU A 11 36.12 49.24 2.99
C LEU A 11 34.60 49.52 2.93
N LEU A 12 34.02 49.91 4.07
CA LEU A 12 32.62 50.33 4.16
C LEU A 12 32.58 51.86 4.23
N ALA A 13 32.06 52.51 3.19
CA ALA A 13 31.95 53.97 3.11
C ALA A 13 30.52 54.43 3.35
N LEU A 14 30.36 55.61 3.95
CA LEU A 14 29.11 56.36 3.98
C LEU A 14 28.99 57.16 2.69
N THR A 15 27.84 57.08 2.02
CA THR A 15 27.63 57.70 0.70
C THR A 15 26.49 58.71 0.74
N ALA A 16 26.64 59.83 0.02
CA ALA A 16 25.69 60.95 0.09
C ALA A 16 24.32 60.64 -0.52
N ASP A 17 24.26 59.74 -1.49
CA ASP A 17 23.03 59.22 -2.12
C ASP A 17 22.12 58.47 -1.12
N LYS A 18 22.67 57.99 -0.01
CA LYS A 18 21.94 57.29 1.06
C LYS A 18 21.61 58.16 2.27
N GLY A 19 21.78 59.49 2.16
CA GLY A 19 21.38 60.44 3.19
C GLY A 19 22.45 60.81 4.22
N TYR A 20 23.71 60.40 4.00
CA TYR A 20 24.85 60.77 4.84
C TYR A 20 25.52 62.05 4.31
N SER A 21 26.04 62.90 5.19
CA SER A 21 26.82 64.07 4.80
C SER A 21 28.31 63.79 4.96
N GLY A 22 29.18 64.51 4.24
CA GLY A 22 30.63 64.39 4.42
C GLY A 22 31.13 64.76 5.83
N SER A 23 30.25 65.31 6.67
CA SER A 23 30.49 65.63 8.08
C SER A 23 30.05 64.53 9.05
N ASP A 24 29.45 63.43 8.58
CA ASP A 24 29.06 62.30 9.42
C ASP A 24 30.30 61.50 9.86
N SER A 25 30.64 61.56 11.14
CA SER A 25 31.67 60.72 11.77
C SER A 25 31.03 59.54 12.51
N ILE A 26 31.64 58.35 12.44
CA ILE A 26 31.16 57.14 13.11
C ILE A 26 31.64 57.13 14.57
N ASN A 27 30.72 57.01 15.52
CA ASN A 27 31.02 56.93 16.96
C ASN A 27 31.11 55.48 17.47
N CYS A 28 30.26 54.59 16.98
CA CYS A 28 30.14 53.22 17.47
C CYS A 28 29.74 52.27 16.32
N ILE A 29 30.09 50.99 16.47
CA ILE A 29 29.86 49.93 15.47
C ILE A 29 29.40 48.65 16.18
N ALA A 30 28.48 47.90 15.59
CA ALA A 30 28.04 46.59 16.07
C ALA A 30 27.77 45.63 14.90
N TYR A 31 28.16 44.36 15.04
CA TYR A 31 27.94 43.31 14.05
C TYR A 31 26.87 42.32 14.51
N CYS A 32 25.95 41.96 13.62
CA CYS A 32 24.97 40.90 13.86
C CYS A 32 25.47 39.59 13.25
N SER A 33 25.72 38.58 14.09
CA SER A 33 26.15 37.25 13.63
C SER A 33 25.08 36.51 12.83
N THR A 34 23.80 36.78 13.10
CA THR A 34 22.66 36.05 12.51
C THR A 34 22.34 36.54 11.08
N SER A 35 22.29 37.86 10.87
CA SER A 35 21.97 38.47 9.58
C SER A 35 23.21 38.91 8.78
N GLY A 36 24.39 38.85 9.38
CA GLY A 36 25.64 39.35 8.80
C GLY A 36 25.67 40.88 8.64
N ILE A 37 24.71 41.61 9.22
CA ILE A 37 24.60 43.07 9.07
C ILE A 37 25.60 43.79 9.98
N VAL A 38 26.27 44.80 9.43
CA VAL A 38 27.10 45.75 10.20
C VAL A 38 26.29 47.02 10.45
N ALA A 39 26.17 47.43 11.71
CA ALA A 39 25.55 48.69 12.11
C ALA A 39 26.60 49.68 12.62
N ALA A 40 26.43 50.97 12.33
CA ALA A 40 27.23 52.04 12.91
C ALA A 40 26.40 53.29 13.22
N GLY A 41 26.70 53.94 14.34
CA GLY A 41 26.03 55.17 14.78
C GLY A 41 26.91 56.37 14.52
N THR A 42 26.35 57.45 13.98
CA THR A 42 27.09 58.69 13.70
C THR A 42 26.91 59.77 14.76
N GLN A 43 27.84 60.73 14.80
CA GLN A 43 27.78 61.91 15.66
C GLN A 43 26.55 62.80 15.40
N LEU A 44 26.04 62.82 14.16
CA LEU A 44 24.83 63.56 13.81
C LEU A 44 23.55 62.77 14.07
N GLY A 45 23.66 61.65 14.80
CA GLY A 45 22.51 60.84 15.17
C GLY A 45 21.96 59.99 14.03
N LYS A 46 22.76 59.62 13.03
CA LYS A 46 22.30 58.71 11.96
C LYS A 46 22.78 57.30 12.21
N LEU A 47 21.92 56.33 11.96
CA LEU A 47 22.28 54.92 11.96
C LEU A 47 22.56 54.47 10.53
N ALA A 48 23.78 53.97 10.31
CA ALA A 48 24.21 53.30 9.09
C ALA A 48 24.14 51.79 9.25
N LEU A 49 23.54 51.12 8.26
CA LEU A 49 23.43 49.68 8.20
C LEU A 49 24.00 49.20 6.86
N TRP A 50 24.95 48.27 6.90
CA TRP A 50 25.49 47.59 5.73
C TRP A 50 25.03 46.15 5.71
N LYS A 51 24.29 45.78 4.67
CA LYS A 51 23.79 44.41 4.46
C LYS A 51 24.73 43.65 3.51
N PRO A 52 25.13 42.40 3.84
CA PRO A 52 25.93 41.59 2.94
C PRO A 52 25.10 41.19 1.71
N VAL A 53 25.70 41.25 0.52
CA VAL A 53 25.15 40.72 -0.74
C VAL A 53 25.61 39.28 -0.89
N ALA A 54 24.73 38.38 -1.33
CA ALA A 54 24.97 36.94 -1.39
C ALA A 54 26.31 36.54 -2.06
N ARG A 55 26.92 35.47 -1.54
CA ARG A 55 28.25 34.94 -1.92
C ARG A 55 28.30 34.55 -3.40
N ASN A 56 28.90 35.40 -4.23
CA ASN A 56 29.69 34.89 -5.34
C ASN A 56 31.02 34.40 -4.76
N SER A 57 31.51 33.26 -5.25
CA SER A 57 32.44 32.34 -4.59
C SER A 57 33.78 32.90 -4.08
N HIS A 58 34.09 34.19 -4.24
CA HIS A 58 35.37 34.77 -3.85
C HIS A 58 35.35 36.21 -3.30
N ASN A 59 34.20 36.86 -3.01
CA ASN A 59 34.21 38.19 -2.37
C ASN A 59 32.85 38.53 -1.73
N GLN A 60 32.82 38.82 -0.42
CA GLN A 60 31.60 39.25 0.28
C GLN A 60 31.46 40.79 0.20
N SER A 61 30.64 41.27 -0.73
CA SER A 61 30.36 42.71 -0.88
C SER A 61 29.20 43.16 0.03
N TYR A 62 29.26 44.39 0.54
CA TYR A 62 28.24 44.98 1.40
C TYR A 62 27.52 46.15 0.70
N THR A 63 26.22 46.29 0.94
CA THR A 63 25.41 47.42 0.45
C THR A 63 24.93 48.31 1.60
N LEU A 64 25.08 49.62 1.44
CA LEU A 64 24.65 50.61 2.43
C LEU A 64 23.14 50.89 2.31
N ILE A 65 22.44 50.78 3.43
CA ILE A 65 21.01 51.13 3.57
C ILE A 65 20.87 52.64 3.86
N SER A 66 19.75 53.22 3.41
CA SER A 66 19.37 54.62 3.66
C SER A 66 19.44 54.99 5.14
N ALA A 67 19.96 56.18 5.43
CA ALA A 67 20.19 56.66 6.79
C ALA A 67 18.89 56.76 7.60
N SER A 68 18.87 56.14 8.79
CA SER A 68 17.82 56.36 9.78
C SER A 68 18.29 57.42 10.77
N ALA A 69 17.67 58.60 10.76
CA ALA A 69 18.08 59.73 11.59
C ALA A 69 17.35 59.75 12.95
N PHE A 70 18.11 59.98 14.00
CA PHE A 70 17.70 60.21 15.39
C PHE A 70 17.96 61.68 15.76
N GLN A 71 17.28 62.17 16.79
CA GLN A 71 17.40 63.57 17.22
C GLN A 71 18.78 63.89 17.84
N HIS A 72 19.51 62.88 18.31
CA HIS A 72 20.74 63.04 19.08
C HIS A 72 21.85 62.08 18.62
N SER A 73 23.10 62.44 18.92
CA SER A 73 24.29 61.62 18.65
C SER A 73 24.16 60.22 19.24
N ILE A 74 24.40 59.19 18.42
CA ILE A 74 24.39 57.80 18.87
C ILE A 74 25.74 57.48 19.50
N SER A 75 25.75 57.09 20.77
CA SER A 75 26.98 56.81 21.52
C SER A 75 27.27 55.31 21.64
N SER A 76 26.24 54.46 21.62
CA SER A 76 26.39 53.01 21.68
C SER A 76 25.27 52.31 20.92
N ILE A 77 25.59 51.16 20.33
CA ILE A 77 24.66 50.29 19.59
C ILE A 77 24.94 48.84 19.98
N GLN A 78 23.90 48.04 20.17
CA GLN A 78 24.05 46.61 20.46
C GLN A 78 22.95 45.77 19.80
N TRP A 79 23.35 44.66 19.17
CA TRP A 79 22.42 43.67 18.62
C TRP A 79 21.93 42.73 19.72
N SER A 80 20.68 42.29 19.60
CA SER A 80 20.16 41.25 20.49
C SER A 80 20.74 39.87 20.14
N CYS A 81 20.82 38.97 21.11
CA CYS A 81 21.43 37.64 20.97
C CYS A 81 20.52 36.56 20.35
N GLY A 82 19.36 36.93 19.81
CA GLY A 82 18.42 35.94 19.24
C GLY A 82 17.29 36.53 18.38
N PHE A 83 17.09 37.84 18.39
CA PHE A 83 16.14 38.52 17.50
C PHE A 83 16.89 39.51 16.59
N ASN A 84 16.37 39.76 15.38
CA ASN A 84 16.85 40.83 14.51
C ASN A 84 16.40 42.21 15.03
N CYS A 85 16.84 42.54 16.24
CA CYS A 85 16.58 43.77 16.96
C CYS A 85 17.91 44.44 17.33
N LEU A 86 17.96 45.76 17.17
CA LEU A 86 19.11 46.61 17.45
C LEU A 86 18.72 47.66 18.49
N SER A 87 19.45 47.72 19.60
CA SER A 87 19.35 48.85 20.51
C SER A 87 20.32 49.94 20.09
N ALA A 88 19.87 51.19 20.07
CA ALA A 88 20.68 52.37 19.84
C ALA A 88 20.46 53.37 20.98
N TYR A 89 21.53 53.74 21.67
CA TYR A 89 21.50 54.73 22.74
C TYR A 89 21.88 56.10 22.19
N ALA A 90 20.93 57.03 22.23
CA ALA A 90 21.10 58.40 21.78
C ALA A 90 20.85 59.36 22.95
N MET A 91 21.95 59.86 23.53
CA MET A 91 21.98 60.72 24.73
C MET A 91 21.21 60.17 25.94
N ASN A 92 19.90 60.39 26.06
CA ASN A 92 19.09 59.95 27.20
C ASN A 92 18.04 58.89 26.83
N ASP A 93 17.86 58.62 25.54
CA ASP A 93 16.85 57.70 25.04
C ASP A 93 17.49 56.42 24.49
N ILE A 94 16.86 55.29 24.80
CA ILE A 94 17.21 53.99 24.22
C ILE A 94 16.15 53.66 23.17
N PHE A 95 16.57 53.58 21.93
CA PHE A 95 15.73 53.17 20.81
C PHE A 95 15.94 51.68 20.55
N VAL A 96 14.85 50.92 20.47
CA VAL A 96 14.87 49.51 20.04
C VAL A 96 14.31 49.44 18.63
N LEU A 97 15.19 49.19 17.67
CA LEU A 97 14.86 49.03 16.26
C LEU A 97 14.65 47.56 15.98
N LYS A 98 13.55 47.24 15.32
CA LYS A 98 13.24 45.88 14.86
C LYS A 98 13.30 45.86 13.35
N GLU A 99 13.97 44.86 12.79
CA GLU A 99 13.92 44.63 11.34
C GLU A 99 12.46 44.39 10.92
N ARG A 100 12.02 45.13 9.91
CA ARG A 100 10.64 45.11 9.44
C ARG A 100 10.63 44.69 7.98
N SER A 101 9.83 43.67 7.67
CA SER A 101 9.60 43.28 6.28
C SER A 101 8.88 44.40 5.52
N LEU A 102 9.23 44.56 4.24
CA LEU A 102 8.59 45.51 3.35
C LEU A 102 7.07 45.32 3.35
N LEU A 103 6.34 46.42 3.46
CA LEU A 103 4.89 46.39 3.33
C LEU A 103 4.50 46.04 1.91
N THR A 104 3.59 45.09 1.80
CA THR A 104 3.23 44.44 0.56
C THR A 104 1.73 44.19 0.57
N GLN A 105 1.05 44.59 -0.50
CA GLN A 105 -0.38 44.38 -0.63
C GLN A 105 -0.74 44.11 -2.10
N PHE A 106 -1.65 43.15 -2.29
CA PHE A 106 -2.23 42.77 -3.56
C PHE A 106 -3.75 42.91 -3.46
N ALA A 107 -4.36 43.57 -4.43
CA ALA A 107 -5.81 43.69 -4.54
C ALA A 107 -6.21 43.87 -6.01
N GLU A 108 -7.12 43.03 -6.49
CA GLU A 108 -7.58 43.00 -7.88
C GLU A 108 -6.38 43.00 -8.86
N ASN A 109 -6.25 44.03 -9.67
CA ASN A 109 -5.21 44.17 -10.70
C ASN A 109 -4.03 45.06 -10.26
N HIS A 110 -3.91 45.37 -8.96
CA HIS A 110 -2.91 46.28 -8.43
C HIS A 110 -2.08 45.66 -7.33
N LEU A 111 -0.79 45.95 -7.38
CA LEU A 111 0.21 45.50 -6.43
C LEU A 111 0.94 46.73 -5.89
N VAL A 112 1.07 46.81 -4.57
CA VAL A 112 1.88 47.85 -3.93
C VAL A 112 2.97 47.21 -3.10
N VAL A 113 4.19 47.62 -3.37
CA VAL A 113 5.39 47.20 -2.65
C VAL A 113 6.04 48.45 -2.08
N GLN A 114 6.31 48.45 -0.79
CA GLN A 114 7.16 49.47 -0.18
C GLN A 114 8.60 49.25 -0.65
N SER A 115 9.19 50.24 -1.33
CA SER A 115 10.58 50.16 -1.78
C SER A 115 11.54 50.83 -0.79
N ASP A 116 11.09 51.89 -0.12
CA ASP A 116 11.86 52.62 0.89
C ASP A 116 10.91 53.12 2.01
N GLN A 117 11.46 53.70 3.09
CA GLN A 117 10.69 54.22 4.23
C GLN A 117 9.58 55.20 3.80
N HIS A 118 9.78 55.94 2.71
CA HIS A 118 8.85 56.94 2.19
C HIS A 118 8.43 56.70 0.74
N THR A 119 8.70 55.53 0.15
CA THR A 119 8.34 55.26 -1.26
C THR A 119 7.56 53.98 -1.42
N LEU A 120 6.49 54.06 -2.22
CA LEU A 120 5.69 52.93 -2.67
C LEU A 120 5.87 52.76 -4.17
N GLN A 121 6.13 51.52 -4.58
CA GLN A 121 6.01 51.11 -5.96
C GLN A 121 4.60 50.57 -6.19
N LEU A 122 3.81 51.29 -6.97
CA LEU A 122 2.51 50.86 -7.45
C LEU A 122 2.71 50.14 -8.79
N THR A 123 2.18 48.94 -8.94
CA THR A 123 2.22 48.18 -10.19
C THR A 123 0.81 47.72 -10.56
N ARG A 124 0.31 48.18 -11.70
CA ARG A 124 -0.87 47.63 -12.37
C ARG A 124 -0.42 46.46 -13.23
N LEU A 125 -1.18 45.36 -13.27
CA LEU A 125 -0.77 44.15 -13.99
C LEU A 125 -1.28 44.15 -15.43
N GLU A 126 -2.49 44.68 -15.65
CA GLU A 126 -3.11 44.77 -16.99
C GLU A 126 -3.66 46.19 -17.28
N PRO A 127 -3.05 46.97 -18.20
CA PRO A 127 -1.70 46.77 -18.76
C PRO A 127 -0.61 46.93 -17.68
N PRO A 128 0.57 46.30 -17.87
CA PRO A 128 1.66 46.36 -16.90
C PRO A 128 2.26 47.77 -16.82
N THR A 129 1.89 48.54 -15.80
CA THR A 129 2.46 49.87 -15.55
C THR A 129 2.97 49.96 -14.13
N THR A 130 4.22 50.40 -13.97
CA THR A 130 4.86 50.57 -12.67
C THR A 130 5.19 52.03 -12.42
N VAL A 131 4.84 52.50 -11.23
CA VAL A 131 4.99 53.88 -10.81
C VAL A 131 5.60 53.88 -9.41
N GLU A 132 6.72 54.58 -9.20
CA GLU A 132 7.25 54.84 -7.87
C GLU A 132 6.70 56.18 -7.36
N CYS A 133 6.05 56.17 -6.21
CA CYS A 133 5.45 57.36 -5.59
C CYS A 133 6.05 57.60 -4.20
N LYS A 134 6.41 58.86 -3.91
CA LYS A 134 6.83 59.30 -2.58
C LYS A 134 5.60 59.59 -1.72
N ILE A 135 5.52 58.96 -0.55
CA ILE A 135 4.57 59.31 0.51
C ILE A 135 5.21 60.39 1.41
N THR A 136 4.43 61.33 1.95
CA THR A 136 4.92 62.35 2.89
C THR A 136 4.65 62.04 4.36
N ASP A 137 5.45 62.72 5.21
CA ASP A 137 5.50 62.86 6.67
C ASP A 137 5.98 61.66 7.50
N HIS A 138 5.39 60.47 7.40
CA HIS A 138 5.79 59.33 8.27
C HIS A 138 5.78 57.97 7.54
N PRO A 139 6.71 57.05 7.90
CA PRO A 139 6.75 55.73 7.28
C PRO A 139 5.50 54.92 7.68
N PRO A 140 4.76 54.34 6.72
CA PRO A 140 3.52 53.62 7.03
C PRO A 140 3.80 52.39 7.90
N LYS A 141 3.04 52.21 8.98
CA LYS A 141 2.97 51.00 9.82
C LYS A 141 2.04 49.92 9.24
N ALA A 142 1.04 50.32 8.48
CA ALA A 142 0.16 49.40 7.76
C ALA A 142 -0.35 50.02 6.46
N LEU A 143 -0.67 49.16 5.49
CA LEU A 143 -1.05 49.51 4.12
C LEU A 143 -2.21 48.61 3.67
N ARG A 144 -3.23 49.20 3.02
CA ARG A 144 -4.31 48.49 2.33
C ARG A 144 -4.58 49.14 0.97
N ILE A 145 -5.00 48.35 0.00
CA ILE A 145 -5.36 48.80 -1.34
C ILE A 145 -6.78 48.35 -1.64
N TRP A 146 -7.55 49.23 -2.25
CA TRP A 146 -8.78 48.93 -2.96
C TRP A 146 -8.80 49.82 -4.19
N PRO A 147 -8.47 49.32 -5.40
CA PRO A 147 -8.28 50.19 -6.55
C PRO A 147 -9.47 51.12 -6.82
N PRO A 148 -9.23 52.42 -7.12
CA PRO A 148 -7.92 53.08 -7.29
C PRO A 148 -7.29 53.61 -5.98
N PHE A 149 -7.84 53.31 -4.80
CA PHE A 149 -7.41 53.87 -3.53
C PHE A 149 -6.32 53.06 -2.81
N VAL A 150 -5.40 53.77 -2.15
CA VAL A 150 -4.37 53.22 -1.28
C VAL A 150 -4.45 53.94 0.07
N ALA A 151 -4.59 53.18 1.17
CA ALA A 151 -4.64 53.73 2.51
C ALA A 151 -3.39 53.34 3.31
N CYS A 152 -2.72 54.36 3.83
CA CYS A 152 -1.53 54.24 4.66
C CYS A 152 -1.87 54.67 6.10
N PHE A 153 -1.41 53.88 7.07
CA PHE A 153 -1.54 54.21 8.50
C PHE A 153 -0.16 54.27 9.13
N ASP A 154 0.21 55.39 9.76
CA ASP A 154 1.53 55.60 10.38
C ASP A 154 1.56 55.24 11.90
N GLY A 155 0.42 54.90 12.48
CA GLY A 155 0.26 54.62 13.91
C GLY A 155 -0.62 55.61 14.66
N GLY A 156 -0.87 56.80 14.10
CA GLY A 156 -1.80 57.79 14.66
C GLY A 156 -2.70 58.42 13.61
N ARG A 157 -2.27 58.46 12.35
CA ARG A 157 -2.93 59.16 11.25
C ARG A 157 -3.13 58.23 10.05
N PHE A 158 -4.30 58.37 9.43
CA PHE A 158 -4.59 57.76 8.14
C PHE A 158 -4.33 58.76 7.01
N SER A 159 -3.72 58.29 5.94
CA SER A 159 -3.57 59.01 4.68
C SER A 159 -4.08 58.14 3.54
N VAL A 160 -5.12 58.61 2.86
CA VAL A 160 -5.74 57.93 1.73
C VAL A 160 -5.35 58.63 0.44
N TYR A 161 -4.92 57.82 -0.51
CA TYR A 161 -4.34 58.20 -1.78
C TYR A 161 -5.18 57.60 -2.91
N GLU A 162 -5.37 58.32 -4.01
CA GLU A 162 -6.01 57.84 -5.23
C GLU A 162 -4.96 57.75 -6.34
N MET A 163 -4.93 56.59 -7.00
CA MET A 163 -4.08 56.32 -8.14
C MET A 163 -4.71 56.93 -9.39
N THR A 164 -3.97 57.77 -10.09
CA THR A 164 -4.44 58.40 -11.34
C THR A 164 -4.06 57.53 -12.54
N ASP A 165 -4.98 57.44 -13.51
CA ASP A 165 -4.78 56.72 -14.78
C ASP A 165 -3.90 57.48 -15.81
N SER A 166 -3.23 58.56 -15.41
CA SER A 166 -2.37 59.34 -16.32
C SER A 166 -1.10 58.55 -16.70
N MET A 167 -0.57 58.77 -17.91
CA MET A 167 0.65 58.09 -18.40
C MET A 167 1.87 58.29 -17.49
N ASP A 168 1.88 59.35 -16.68
CA ASP A 168 2.96 59.66 -15.73
C ASP A 168 2.75 59.01 -14.35
N GLY A 169 1.60 58.38 -14.09
CA GLY A 169 1.33 57.67 -12.84
C GLY A 169 1.48 58.56 -11.61
N GLY A 170 0.44 59.30 -11.25
CA GLY A 170 0.44 60.11 -10.04
C GLY A 170 -0.38 59.48 -8.93
N ILE A 171 0.03 59.70 -7.68
CA ILE A 171 -0.85 59.57 -6.52
C ILE A 171 -1.38 60.94 -6.12
N VAL A 172 -2.68 61.06 -5.87
CA VAL A 172 -3.32 62.26 -5.30
C VAL A 172 -3.80 61.97 -3.88
N VAL A 173 -3.59 62.89 -2.95
CA VAL A 173 -4.14 62.77 -1.58
C VAL A 173 -5.64 63.03 -1.62
N VAL A 174 -6.44 62.02 -1.25
CA VAL A 174 -7.91 62.12 -1.17
C VAL A 174 -8.35 62.67 0.19
N GLY A 175 -7.64 62.27 1.24
CA GLY A 175 -7.97 62.66 2.60
C GLY A 175 -6.94 62.17 3.59
N SER A 176 -6.84 62.87 4.70
CA SER A 176 -5.99 62.47 5.81
C SER A 176 -6.60 62.95 7.12
N PHE A 177 -6.59 62.09 8.14
CA PHE A 177 -7.22 62.37 9.43
C PHE A 177 -6.53 61.60 10.55
N ASP A 178 -6.54 62.19 11.75
CA ASP A 178 -6.01 61.58 12.96
C ASP A 178 -7.02 60.62 13.58
N VAL A 179 -6.53 59.50 14.10
CA VAL A 179 -7.31 58.54 14.86
C VAL A 179 -7.37 59.04 16.31
N LEU A 180 -8.46 59.75 16.65
CA LEU A 180 -8.77 60.07 18.03
C LEU A 180 -9.16 58.79 18.78
N VAL A 181 -8.18 58.12 19.36
CA VAL A 181 -8.41 56.99 20.25
C VAL A 181 -8.77 57.53 21.63
N GLY A 182 -10.02 57.34 22.05
CA GLY A 182 -10.36 57.29 23.48
C GLY A 182 -10.70 58.60 24.20
N GLN A 183 -11.32 59.60 23.57
CA GLN A 183 -12.07 60.62 24.31
C GLN A 183 -13.37 60.99 23.59
N GLN A 184 -14.50 60.41 24.02
CA GLN A 184 -15.82 61.06 24.10
C GLN A 184 -16.88 60.11 24.67
N GLN A 185 -17.13 60.23 25.99
CA GLN A 185 -18.46 60.39 26.62
C GLN A 185 -18.26 60.61 28.13
N GLN A 186 -17.81 61.80 28.51
CA GLN A 186 -18.02 62.35 29.85
C GLN A 186 -19.45 62.89 29.93
N SER A 187 -20.42 62.00 30.12
CA SER A 187 -21.74 62.32 30.66
C SER A 187 -22.42 61.01 30.98
N ASP A 188 -22.01 60.38 32.07
CA ASP A 188 -22.88 59.68 33.03
C ASP A 188 -21.97 58.95 34.02
N ARG A 189 -21.76 59.63 35.14
CA ARG A 189 -20.98 59.16 36.28
C ARG A 189 -21.93 58.40 37.22
N GLU A 190 -21.36 57.40 37.88
CA GLU A 190 -21.72 56.80 39.17
C GLU A 190 -22.41 55.43 39.18
N LEU A 191 -21.86 54.58 40.07
CA LEU A 191 -22.28 53.24 40.52
C LEU A 191 -21.72 52.03 39.76
N LYS A 192 -20.49 51.62 40.12
CA LYS A 192 -20.28 50.55 41.13
C LYS A 192 -18.78 50.31 41.34
N LEU A 193 -18.34 50.50 42.59
CA LEU A 193 -17.12 49.89 43.12
C LEU A 193 -17.40 48.40 43.39
N SER A 194 -16.60 47.53 42.79
CA SER A 194 -16.11 46.33 43.47
C SER A 194 -14.85 45.84 42.75
N ARG A 195 -13.79 45.70 43.56
CA ARG A 195 -12.56 44.95 43.34
C ARG A 195 -12.77 43.73 42.43
N ASP A 196 -11.90 43.59 41.44
CA ASP A 196 -10.95 42.48 41.36
C ASP A 196 -9.71 42.97 40.61
N GLU A 197 -8.55 42.76 41.24
CA GLU A 197 -7.22 42.96 40.68
C GLU A 197 -6.89 41.68 39.89
N ASP A 198 -6.93 41.73 38.56
CA ASP A 198 -6.20 40.85 37.62
C ASP A 198 -6.65 41.13 36.17
N ASP A 199 -6.31 42.31 35.62
CA ASP A 199 -6.48 42.61 34.18
C ASP A 199 -5.31 43.47 33.69
N VAL A 200 -4.20 42.81 33.34
CA VAL A 200 -3.02 43.44 32.69
C VAL A 200 -3.13 43.33 31.17
N HIS A 201 -4.30 43.60 30.58
CA HIS A 201 -4.49 43.55 29.13
C HIS A 201 -4.88 44.93 28.56
N ASN A 202 -3.88 45.56 27.93
CA ASN A 202 -3.96 46.67 26.96
C ASN A 202 -4.73 47.95 27.37
N GLU A 203 -4.06 48.80 28.15
CA GLU A 203 -4.39 50.24 28.24
C GLU A 203 -3.87 51.09 27.06
N SER A 204 -3.17 50.51 26.08
CA SER A 204 -2.80 51.24 24.86
C SER A 204 -3.88 51.04 23.79
N GLY A 205 -4.78 52.01 23.62
CA GLY A 205 -5.74 52.03 22.53
C GLY A 205 -5.07 52.18 21.16
N GLN A 206 -4.45 51.12 20.66
CA GLN A 206 -3.92 51.03 19.31
C GLN A 206 -4.93 50.31 18.42
N LEU A 207 -5.09 50.81 17.20
CA LEU A 207 -5.89 50.16 16.16
C LEU A 207 -5.34 48.74 15.89
N ALA A 208 -6.19 47.71 16.02
CA ALA A 208 -5.80 46.32 15.79
C ALA A 208 -5.61 46.01 14.30
N ASP A 209 -6.59 46.35 13.46
CA ASP A 209 -6.51 46.19 12.00
C ASP A 209 -7.46 47.17 11.29
N PHE A 210 -7.31 47.33 9.97
CA PHE A 210 -8.26 48.03 9.13
C PHE A 210 -8.39 47.42 7.75
N ALA A 211 -9.55 47.67 7.13
CA ALA A 211 -9.81 47.35 5.74
C ALA A 211 -10.23 48.59 4.95
N LEU A 212 -9.97 48.55 3.64
CA LEU A 212 -10.29 49.60 2.69
C LEU A 212 -11.26 49.02 1.63
N HIS A 213 -12.31 49.76 1.33
CA HIS A 213 -13.26 49.45 0.26
C HIS A 213 -13.70 50.75 -0.42
N SER A 214 -14.30 50.66 -1.61
CA SER A 214 -14.81 51.82 -2.37
C SER A 214 -15.70 52.77 -1.56
N SER A 215 -16.42 52.25 -0.56
CA SER A 215 -17.32 53.00 0.30
C SER A 215 -16.63 53.73 1.46
N GLY A 216 -15.39 53.40 1.82
CA GLY A 216 -14.70 54.00 2.97
C GLY A 216 -13.70 53.09 3.67
N LEU A 217 -13.24 53.54 4.84
CA LEU A 217 -12.33 52.82 5.73
C LEU A 217 -13.12 52.10 6.83
N TYR A 218 -12.77 50.84 7.09
CA TYR A 218 -13.35 50.01 8.14
C TYR A 218 -12.31 49.81 9.24
N LEU A 219 -12.57 50.37 10.42
CA LEU A 219 -11.62 50.42 11.53
C LEU A 219 -12.10 49.57 12.70
N THR A 220 -11.22 48.77 13.28
CA THR A 220 -11.50 48.06 14.55
C THR A 220 -11.57 49.05 15.71
N ASP A 221 -12.63 48.99 16.50
CA ASP A 221 -12.82 49.73 17.76
C ASP A 221 -13.37 48.78 18.84
N LYS A 222 -13.42 49.22 20.10
CA LYS A 222 -13.89 48.37 21.22
C LYS A 222 -15.32 47.89 20.97
N ALA A 223 -15.48 46.57 20.89
CA ALA A 223 -16.71 45.84 20.60
C ALA A 223 -17.50 46.34 19.36
N ARG A 224 -16.87 47.06 18.42
CA ARG A 224 -17.54 47.60 17.23
C ARG A 224 -16.58 47.85 16.07
N ILE A 225 -17.12 47.98 14.87
CA ILE A 225 -16.35 48.40 13.69
C ILE A 225 -16.86 49.76 13.24
N GLN A 226 -15.96 50.74 13.15
CA GLN A 226 -16.28 52.07 12.67
C GLN A 226 -16.04 52.16 11.17
N VAL A 227 -17.09 52.47 10.40
CA VAL A 227 -17.00 52.76 8.97
C VAL A 227 -16.85 54.26 8.79
N LYS A 228 -15.71 54.72 8.28
CA LYS A 228 -15.41 56.15 8.06
C LYS A 228 -15.25 56.48 6.57
N THR A 229 -15.54 57.72 6.20
CA THR A 229 -15.15 58.29 4.90
C THR A 229 -13.63 58.40 4.79
N PHE A 230 -13.10 58.63 3.58
CA PHE A 230 -11.67 58.91 3.38
C PHE A 230 -11.19 60.22 4.05
N GLN A 231 -12.12 61.08 4.48
CA GLN A 231 -11.85 62.30 5.25
C GLN A 231 -11.99 62.10 6.77
N GLY A 232 -12.36 60.90 7.24
CA GLY A 232 -12.45 60.57 8.66
C GLY A 232 -13.84 60.73 9.31
N THR A 233 -14.87 61.15 8.56
CA THR A 233 -16.25 61.24 9.07
C THR A 233 -16.88 59.85 9.24
N LEU A 234 -17.49 59.56 10.39
CA LEU A 234 -18.19 58.30 10.66
C LEU A 234 -19.45 58.17 9.79
N LYS A 235 -19.54 57.09 9.00
CA LYS A 235 -20.70 56.71 8.18
C LYS A 235 -21.64 55.76 8.92
N GLN A 236 -21.07 54.72 9.53
CA GLN A 236 -21.82 53.63 10.16
C GLN A 236 -20.97 53.03 11.28
N SER A 237 -21.62 52.55 12.34
CA SER A 237 -21.00 51.75 13.39
C SER A 237 -21.63 50.36 13.36
N LEU A 238 -20.82 49.32 13.24
CA LEU A 238 -21.25 47.92 13.26
C LEU A 238 -20.99 47.34 14.66
N PRO A 239 -21.99 47.25 15.55
CA PRO A 239 -21.81 46.71 16.89
C PRO A 239 -21.60 45.19 16.84
N LEU A 240 -20.68 44.69 17.67
CA LEU A 240 -20.50 43.27 17.94
C LEU A 240 -21.20 42.92 19.26
N ALA A 241 -21.54 41.65 19.45
CA ALA A 241 -22.12 41.20 20.72
C ALA A 241 -21.06 41.20 21.84
N ASP A 242 -21.48 41.36 23.10
CA ASP A 242 -20.54 41.38 24.24
C ASP A 242 -19.71 40.08 24.35
N GLU A 243 -20.27 38.95 23.91
CA GLU A 243 -19.60 37.63 23.84
C GLU A 243 -18.49 37.59 22.77
N GLU A 244 -18.66 38.35 21.69
CA GLU A 244 -17.74 38.38 20.54
C GLU A 244 -16.44 39.15 20.87
N LYS A 245 -16.39 39.94 21.94
CA LYS A 245 -15.26 40.80 22.33
C LYS A 245 -14.80 41.71 21.17
N ASP A 246 -13.57 42.23 21.25
CA ASP A 246 -13.03 43.18 20.28
C ASP A 246 -12.67 42.49 18.94
N PRO A 247 -12.87 43.17 17.79
CA PRO A 247 -12.41 42.69 16.49
C PRO A 247 -10.88 42.79 16.38
N CYS A 248 -10.24 41.76 15.82
CA CYS A 248 -8.79 41.66 15.71
C CYS A 248 -8.25 41.68 14.28
N LEU A 249 -8.95 41.05 13.32
CA LEU A 249 -8.54 40.99 11.91
C LEU A 249 -9.70 41.33 10.98
N LEU A 250 -9.41 42.07 9.92
CA LEU A 250 -10.37 42.47 8.89
C LEU A 250 -9.82 42.11 7.50
N ASN A 251 -10.65 41.50 6.66
CA ASN A 251 -10.31 41.30 5.26
C ASN A 251 -11.50 41.59 4.34
N VAL A 252 -11.23 42.26 3.22
CA VAL A 252 -12.22 42.56 2.18
C VAL A 252 -11.78 41.89 0.89
N HIS A 253 -12.72 41.22 0.23
CA HIS A 253 -12.59 40.74 -1.14
C HIS A 253 -13.92 40.96 -1.86
N GLY A 254 -13.89 41.63 -3.01
CA GLY A 254 -15.12 41.99 -3.72
C GLY A 254 -16.07 42.80 -2.83
N HIS A 255 -17.30 42.36 -2.69
CA HIS A 255 -18.30 43.02 -1.84
C HIS A 255 -18.39 42.44 -0.43
N PHE A 256 -17.46 41.58 0.00
CA PHE A 256 -17.55 40.86 1.27
C PHE A 256 -16.45 41.31 2.23
N LEU A 257 -16.87 41.73 3.42
CA LEU A 257 -15.99 42.01 4.56
C LEU A 257 -16.11 40.87 5.56
N VAL A 258 -14.99 40.22 5.89
CA VAL A 258 -14.90 39.28 6.99
C VAL A 258 -14.18 39.91 8.19
N VAL A 259 -14.72 39.61 9.37
CA VAL A 259 -14.26 40.11 10.66
C VAL A 259 -13.98 38.91 11.54
N ALA A 260 -12.78 38.87 12.12
CA ALA A 260 -12.45 37.94 13.19
C ALA A 260 -12.31 38.69 14.52
N THR A 261 -12.70 38.05 15.62
CA THR A 261 -12.61 38.62 16.96
C THR A 261 -11.61 37.91 17.85
N ILE A 262 -11.20 38.56 18.94
CA ILE A 262 -10.23 38.02 19.90
C ILE A 262 -10.74 36.74 20.57
N SER A 263 -12.06 36.63 20.82
CA SER A 263 -12.64 35.42 21.41
C SER A 263 -12.80 34.26 20.42
N GLY A 264 -12.49 34.43 19.13
CA GLY A 264 -12.54 33.34 18.15
C GLY A 264 -13.80 33.31 17.28
N PHE A 265 -14.55 34.42 17.21
CA PHE A 265 -15.74 34.50 16.34
C PHE A 265 -15.41 35.05 14.95
N LEU A 266 -16.15 34.59 13.95
CA LEU A 266 -16.09 35.05 12.56
C LEU A 266 -17.44 35.62 12.11
N ARG A 267 -17.41 36.76 11.42
CA ARG A 267 -18.61 37.45 10.93
C ARG A 267 -18.39 38.02 9.54
N ILE A 268 -19.41 37.93 8.69
CA ILE A 268 -19.35 38.40 7.29
C ILE A 268 -20.39 39.49 7.06
N TYR A 269 -19.95 40.57 6.41
CA TYR A 269 -20.79 41.71 6.02
C TYR A 269 -20.78 41.89 4.50
N ASP A 270 -21.96 42.15 3.94
CA ASP A 270 -22.17 42.56 2.55
C ASP A 270 -21.98 44.07 2.43
N LEU A 271 -21.06 44.48 1.57
CA LEU A 271 -20.68 45.86 1.25
C LEU A 271 -21.27 46.35 -0.09
N SER A 272 -22.04 45.53 -0.82
CA SER A 272 -22.65 45.91 -2.10
C SER A 272 -23.69 47.03 -1.95
N ARG A 273 -24.23 47.19 -0.74
CA ARG A 273 -25.26 48.18 -0.39
C ARG A 273 -24.63 49.41 0.24
N ARG A 274 -25.42 50.49 0.34
CA ARG A 274 -25.02 51.76 0.98
C ARG A 274 -24.58 51.59 2.44
N GLU A 275 -25.18 50.63 3.14
CA GLU A 275 -24.87 50.27 4.52
C GLU A 275 -24.41 48.81 4.55
N ALA A 276 -23.35 48.55 5.31
CA ALA A 276 -22.87 47.19 5.53
C ALA A 276 -23.87 46.41 6.37
N LYS A 277 -24.25 45.21 5.91
CA LYS A 277 -25.20 44.32 6.60
C LYS A 277 -24.61 42.94 6.79
N SER A 278 -24.86 42.32 7.93
CA SER A 278 -24.42 40.94 8.18
C SER A 278 -25.16 39.96 7.26
N ILE A 279 -24.44 39.04 6.65
CA ILE A 279 -24.99 38.04 5.72
C ILE A 279 -25.50 36.82 6.48
N CYS A 280 -24.70 36.32 7.42
CA CYS A 280 -24.93 35.08 8.15
C CYS A 280 -24.87 35.30 9.67
N SER A 281 -25.27 34.26 10.42
CA SER A 281 -25.00 34.19 11.86
C SER A 281 -23.49 34.16 12.10
N THR A 282 -23.08 34.71 13.25
CA THR A 282 -21.69 34.64 13.69
C THR A 282 -21.28 33.19 13.95
N LYS A 283 -20.11 32.79 13.45
CA LYS A 283 -19.53 31.46 13.70
C LYS A 283 -18.52 31.52 14.81
N PHE A 284 -18.69 30.70 15.84
CA PHE A 284 -17.67 30.49 16.86
C PHE A 284 -16.66 29.45 16.36
N ALA A 285 -15.55 29.92 15.78
CA ALA A 285 -14.59 29.02 15.15
C ALA A 285 -13.68 28.31 16.15
N ALA A 286 -13.46 28.91 17.33
CA ALA A 286 -12.59 28.36 18.36
C ALA A 286 -13.10 27.04 18.96
N GLU A 287 -14.40 26.72 18.86
CA GLU A 287 -14.97 25.44 19.34
C GLU A 287 -14.38 24.23 18.61
N ASN A 288 -14.12 24.37 17.32
CA ASN A 288 -13.64 23.27 16.46
C ASN A 288 -12.12 23.12 16.49
N ILE A 289 -11.39 23.97 17.23
CA ILE A 289 -9.94 24.09 17.13
C ILE A 289 -9.30 23.85 18.50
N SER A 290 -8.53 22.77 18.61
CA SER A 290 -7.83 22.45 19.86
C SER A 290 -6.79 23.51 20.22
N HIS A 291 -6.80 23.98 21.46
CA HIS A 291 -5.84 24.96 21.99
C HIS A 291 -5.78 26.28 21.20
N PHE A 292 -6.93 26.77 20.70
CA PHE A 292 -7.03 28.08 20.05
C PHE A 292 -6.55 29.21 20.98
N ALA A 293 -5.68 30.09 20.47
CA ALA A 293 -5.30 31.33 21.17
C ALA A 293 -5.71 32.58 20.38
N ALA A 294 -5.35 32.66 19.10
CA ALA A 294 -5.69 33.80 18.25
C ALA A 294 -5.64 33.44 16.76
N PHE A 295 -6.40 34.17 15.94
CA PHE A 295 -6.24 34.12 14.49
C PHE A 295 -4.92 34.79 14.06
N ALA A 296 -4.23 34.18 13.10
CA ALA A 296 -2.98 34.70 12.53
C ALA A 296 -3.18 35.37 11.18
N THR A 297 -3.98 34.76 10.30
CA THR A 297 -4.32 35.29 8.97
C THR A 297 -5.78 34.99 8.66
N LEU A 298 -6.44 35.85 7.88
CA LEU A 298 -7.86 35.77 7.55
C LEU A 298 -8.09 36.25 6.11
N LYS A 299 -8.76 35.46 5.28
CA LYS A 299 -9.10 35.79 3.89
C LYS A 299 -10.47 35.24 3.48
N ILE A 300 -11.28 36.07 2.83
CA ILE A 300 -12.56 35.68 2.23
C ILE A 300 -12.41 35.53 0.71
N ASN A 301 -13.16 34.59 0.12
CA ASN A 301 -13.16 34.34 -1.32
C ASN A 301 -14.05 35.34 -2.09
N CYS A 302 -14.02 35.30 -3.43
CA CYS A 302 -14.64 36.32 -4.28
C CYS A 302 -16.17 36.41 -4.22
N ASN A 303 -16.86 35.32 -3.87
CA ASN A 303 -18.32 35.26 -3.75
C ASN A 303 -18.81 35.22 -2.29
N GLY A 304 -17.91 35.30 -1.31
CA GLY A 304 -18.24 35.31 0.12
C GLY A 304 -18.72 33.97 0.70
N THR A 305 -18.60 32.85 -0.03
CA THR A 305 -19.06 31.53 0.43
C THR A 305 -18.06 30.82 1.33
N LYS A 306 -16.77 31.17 1.25
CA LYS A 306 -15.68 30.49 1.98
C LYS A 306 -14.75 31.52 2.64
N VAL A 307 -14.38 31.25 3.89
CA VAL A 307 -13.41 32.06 4.66
C VAL A 307 -12.27 31.18 5.13
N THR A 308 -11.06 31.46 4.67
CA THR A 308 -9.83 30.74 5.09
C THR A 308 -9.05 31.50 6.15
N PHE A 309 -8.51 30.78 7.12
CA PHE A 309 -7.71 31.36 8.20
C PHE A 309 -6.66 30.39 8.74
N THR A 310 -5.63 30.95 9.37
CA THR A 310 -4.64 30.21 10.16
C THR A 310 -4.67 30.66 11.61
N VAL A 311 -4.20 29.81 12.53
CA VAL A 311 -4.40 29.98 13.98
C VAL A 311 -3.07 29.86 14.71
N LYS A 312 -2.90 30.67 15.77
CA LYS A 312 -1.87 30.47 16.79
C LYS A 312 -2.44 29.68 17.95
N LYS A 313 -1.68 28.69 18.41
CA LYS A 313 -2.01 27.92 19.61
C LYS A 313 -1.57 28.66 20.88
N ILE A 314 -2.02 28.19 22.04
CA ILE A 314 -1.69 28.77 23.37
C ILE A 314 -0.17 28.89 23.59
N GLU A 315 0.61 27.99 22.99
CA GLU A 315 2.09 28.01 23.02
C GLU A 315 2.72 29.14 22.18
N GLY A 316 1.91 29.94 21.46
CA GLY A 316 2.35 31.02 20.59
C GLY A 316 2.82 30.58 19.19
N ILE A 317 2.92 29.27 18.96
CA ILE A 317 3.32 28.66 17.68
C ILE A 317 2.11 28.62 16.73
N LEU A 318 2.36 28.82 15.44
CA LEU A 318 1.36 28.66 14.40
C LEU A 318 0.98 27.18 14.23
N ASP A 319 -0.31 26.92 14.08
CA ASP A 319 -0.79 25.58 13.81
C ASP A 319 -0.35 25.11 12.42
N GLN A 320 -0.11 23.80 12.29
CA GLN A 320 0.27 23.16 11.02
C GLN A 320 -0.94 22.82 10.15
N SER A 321 -2.06 23.51 10.39
CA SER A 321 -3.32 23.30 9.69
C SER A 321 -3.80 24.61 9.06
N LEU A 322 -4.31 24.51 7.84
CA LEU A 322 -5.05 25.58 7.17
C LEU A 322 -6.54 25.29 7.31
N TYR A 323 -7.29 26.26 7.84
CA TYR A 323 -8.71 26.12 8.08
C TYR A 323 -9.52 26.90 7.04
N ALA A 324 -10.67 26.37 6.64
CA ALA A 324 -11.65 27.07 5.81
C ALA A 324 -13.05 26.91 6.38
N TRP A 325 -13.72 28.01 6.72
CA TRP A 325 -15.13 28.02 7.08
C TRP A 325 -15.97 28.08 5.81
N ASP A 326 -16.79 27.04 5.62
CA ASP A 326 -17.85 27.01 4.62
C ASP A 326 -19.11 27.66 5.18
N VAL A 327 -19.46 28.82 4.64
CA VAL A 327 -20.56 29.66 5.12
C VAL A 327 -21.92 29.03 4.79
N GLU A 328 -22.01 28.30 3.67
CA GLU A 328 -23.26 27.68 3.23
C GLU A 328 -23.62 26.46 4.08
N ASN A 329 -22.62 25.64 4.40
CA ASN A 329 -22.79 24.42 5.20
C ASN A 329 -22.56 24.64 6.71
N ASP A 330 -22.11 25.82 7.11
CA ASP A 330 -21.65 26.19 8.45
C ASP A 330 -20.62 25.21 9.08
N GLN A 331 -19.67 24.74 8.26
CA GLN A 331 -18.65 23.78 8.66
C GLN A 331 -17.24 24.38 8.59
N ILE A 332 -16.38 24.00 9.52
CA ILE A 332 -14.95 24.33 9.49
C ILE A 332 -14.21 23.13 8.91
N LEU A 333 -13.59 23.35 7.77
CA LEU A 333 -12.75 22.40 7.06
C LEU A 333 -11.32 22.58 7.52
N GLU A 334 -10.59 21.48 7.69
CA GLU A 334 -9.19 21.46 8.10
C GLU A 334 -8.35 20.74 7.03
N TYR A 335 -7.25 21.37 6.63
CA TYR A 335 -6.18 20.71 5.90
C TYR A 335 -4.92 20.64 6.77
N ASN A 336 -4.52 19.43 7.15
CA ASN A 336 -3.35 19.22 7.99
C ASN A 336 -2.09 19.00 7.14
N PHE A 337 -1.10 19.88 7.27
CA PHE A 337 0.15 19.74 6.53
C PHE A 337 0.94 18.50 6.97
N LYS A 338 0.77 18.00 8.20
CA LYS A 338 1.49 16.82 8.71
C LYS A 338 1.34 15.57 7.84
N GLU A 339 0.17 15.40 7.22
CA GLU A 339 -0.13 14.20 6.43
C GLU A 339 0.57 14.20 5.07
N SER A 340 0.67 15.37 4.45
CA SER A 340 1.20 15.54 3.09
C SER A 340 2.66 15.96 3.08
N MET A 341 3.02 16.90 3.95
CA MET A 341 4.32 17.54 4.05
C MET A 341 4.66 17.76 5.53
N PRO A 342 5.28 16.76 6.19
CA PRO A 342 5.69 16.91 7.57
C PRO A 342 6.69 18.06 7.68
N ASP A 343 6.62 18.80 8.78
CA ASP A 343 7.45 19.96 9.12
C ASP A 343 7.05 21.31 8.51
N LEU A 344 5.95 21.39 7.74
CA LEU A 344 5.45 22.65 7.20
C LEU A 344 4.21 23.19 7.94
N TYR A 345 4.09 24.51 8.02
CA TYR A 345 2.87 25.22 8.43
C TYR A 345 2.53 26.35 7.45
N ALA A 346 1.24 26.66 7.30
CA ALA A 346 0.79 27.76 6.44
C ALA A 346 1.11 29.12 7.08
N LYS A 347 1.97 29.90 6.43
CA LYS A 347 2.40 31.22 6.87
C LYS A 347 1.51 32.33 6.30
N ASN A 348 1.11 32.20 5.03
CA ASN A 348 0.25 33.16 4.35
C ASN A 348 -0.58 32.48 3.26
N HIS A 349 -1.72 33.03 2.88
CA HIS A 349 -2.59 32.46 1.84
C HIS A 349 -3.42 33.52 1.10
N PHE A 350 -3.80 33.19 -0.14
CA PHE A 350 -4.57 34.06 -1.04
C PHE A 350 -5.54 33.26 -1.90
N TRP A 351 -6.77 33.75 -1.99
CA TRP A 351 -7.75 33.27 -2.97
C TRP A 351 -7.44 33.83 -4.36
N ASP A 352 -7.87 33.10 -5.39
CA ASP A 352 -7.98 33.67 -6.73
C ASP A 352 -9.01 34.81 -6.75
N LEU A 353 -8.85 35.71 -7.71
CA LEU A 353 -9.72 36.88 -7.87
C LEU A 353 -11.06 36.54 -8.51
N GLU A 354 -11.11 35.51 -9.36
CA GLU A 354 -12.29 35.16 -10.14
C GLU A 354 -12.91 33.83 -9.69
N ASP A 355 -12.10 32.80 -9.41
CA ASP A 355 -12.60 31.48 -9.00
C ASP A 355 -12.70 31.35 -7.47
N PRO A 356 -13.90 31.13 -6.91
CA PRO A 356 -14.10 31.06 -5.46
C PRO A 356 -13.55 29.78 -4.81
N ARG A 357 -13.08 28.80 -5.60
CA ARG A 357 -12.59 27.50 -5.13
C ARG A 357 -11.07 27.43 -5.07
N TYR A 358 -10.36 28.27 -5.81
CA TYR A 358 -8.91 28.14 -5.98
C TYR A 358 -8.13 29.02 -4.98
N LEU A 359 -7.20 28.39 -4.26
CA LEU A 359 -6.47 28.99 -3.15
C LEU A 359 -4.97 28.66 -3.28
N VAL A 360 -4.10 29.58 -2.88
CA VAL A 360 -2.65 29.34 -2.74
C VAL A 360 -2.21 29.65 -1.31
N ALA A 361 -1.29 28.86 -0.76
CA ALA A 361 -0.63 29.11 0.51
C ALA A 361 0.89 29.05 0.40
N GLU A 362 1.56 29.99 1.07
CA GLU A 362 2.99 29.95 1.38
C GLU A 362 3.16 29.17 2.68
N ALA A 363 3.83 28.02 2.60
CA ALA A 363 4.13 27.15 3.73
C ALA A 363 5.61 27.24 4.13
N ALA A 364 5.87 27.45 5.42
CA ALA A 364 7.22 27.60 5.99
C ALA A 364 7.56 26.42 6.90
N TYR A 365 8.86 26.14 7.08
CA TYR A 365 9.35 25.08 7.95
C TYR A 365 9.28 25.47 9.43
N ILE A 366 9.00 24.50 10.32
CA ILE A 366 8.94 24.71 11.77
C ILE A 366 10.31 25.03 12.37
N SER A 367 11.37 24.37 11.89
CA SER A 367 12.74 24.59 12.38
C SER A 367 13.41 25.73 11.63
N GLU A 368 13.73 26.82 12.34
CA GLU A 368 14.52 27.94 11.80
C GLU A 368 15.99 27.58 11.53
N GLU A 369 16.45 26.39 11.95
CA GLU A 369 17.84 25.92 11.76
C GLU A 369 18.15 25.53 10.31
N ILE A 370 17.13 25.28 9.50
CA ILE A 370 17.30 24.97 8.07
C ILE A 370 16.94 26.22 7.29
N ASN A 371 17.94 26.83 6.67
CA ASN A 371 17.85 28.02 5.83
C ASN A 371 17.17 27.72 4.47
N ASP A 372 16.10 26.93 4.48
CA ASP A 372 15.44 26.38 3.29
C ASP A 372 14.27 27.26 2.85
N CYS A 373 14.19 27.46 1.52
CA CYS A 373 13.15 28.26 0.87
C CYS A 373 11.74 27.74 1.17
N SER A 374 10.78 28.64 1.41
CA SER A 374 9.38 28.28 1.66
C SER A 374 8.77 27.46 0.51
N THR A 375 7.76 26.65 0.81
CA THR A 375 7.03 25.86 -0.19
C THR A 375 5.73 26.56 -0.56
N ILE A 376 5.41 26.64 -1.84
CA ILE A 376 4.13 27.15 -2.32
C ILE A 376 3.22 25.95 -2.61
N ALA A 377 2.04 25.95 -2.00
CA ALA A 377 1.03 24.93 -2.19
C ALA A 377 -0.26 25.55 -2.74
N THR A 378 -0.84 24.93 -3.76
CA THR A 378 -2.12 25.32 -4.35
C THR A 378 -3.20 24.33 -3.95
N PHE A 379 -4.42 24.83 -3.74
CA PHE A 379 -5.52 24.06 -3.20
C PHE A 379 -6.82 24.37 -3.95
N PHE A 380 -7.70 23.37 -4.02
CA PHE A 380 -9.10 23.55 -4.34
C PHE A 380 -9.95 23.31 -3.09
N VAL A 381 -10.79 24.28 -2.75
CA VAL A 381 -11.78 24.13 -1.68
C VAL A 381 -13.10 23.67 -2.30
N THR A 382 -13.49 22.44 -1.97
CA THR A 382 -14.68 21.78 -2.51
C THR A 382 -15.95 22.18 -1.75
N ASN A 383 -17.11 21.99 -2.39
CA ASN A 383 -18.40 22.10 -1.71
C ASN A 383 -18.73 20.85 -0.87
N ASP A 384 -18.09 19.72 -1.15
CA ASP A 384 -18.24 18.46 -0.40
C ASP A 384 -17.39 18.45 0.90
N SER A 385 -17.15 19.64 1.47
CA SER A 385 -16.47 19.82 2.75
C SER A 385 -15.03 19.30 2.82
N SER A 386 -14.21 19.53 1.79
CA SER A 386 -12.76 19.23 1.84
C SER A 386 -11.89 20.28 1.15
N ILE A 387 -10.70 20.50 1.71
CA ILE A 387 -9.62 21.26 1.09
C ILE A 387 -8.68 20.24 0.43
N LEU A 388 -8.56 20.28 -0.90
CA LEU A 388 -7.77 19.34 -1.68
C LEU A 388 -6.48 20.00 -2.14
N LEU A 389 -5.33 19.37 -1.87
CA LEU A 389 -4.04 19.79 -2.40
C LEU A 389 -4.00 19.51 -3.92
N HIS A 390 -3.76 20.56 -4.69
CA HIS A 390 -3.64 20.49 -6.14
C HIS A 390 -2.19 20.27 -6.58
N ASP A 391 -1.29 21.16 -6.17
CA ASP A 391 0.13 21.10 -6.53
C ASP A 391 0.99 21.78 -5.45
N SER A 392 2.27 21.41 -5.38
CA SER A 392 3.23 22.00 -4.45
C SER A 392 4.63 22.08 -5.06
N PHE A 393 5.30 23.22 -4.87
CA PHE A 393 6.68 23.41 -5.33
C PHE A 393 7.49 24.27 -4.36
N ARG A 394 8.81 24.11 -4.36
CA ARG A 394 9.72 24.95 -3.58
C ARG A 394 9.87 26.34 -4.22
N MET A 395 9.76 27.38 -3.41
CA MET A 395 9.99 28.76 -3.85
C MET A 395 11.46 28.93 -4.28
N SER A 396 11.68 29.64 -5.40
CA SER A 396 13.04 29.94 -5.89
C SER A 396 13.75 30.89 -4.93
N SER A 397 15.08 30.81 -4.84
CA SER A 397 15.93 31.71 -4.05
C SER A 397 15.87 33.18 -4.49
N ILE A 398 15.36 33.45 -5.70
CA ILE A 398 15.14 34.79 -6.24
C ILE A 398 13.87 35.44 -5.63
N CYS A 399 12.99 34.63 -5.02
CA CYS A 399 11.73 35.06 -4.45
C CYS A 399 11.79 35.06 -2.92
N ASP A 400 11.34 36.14 -2.28
CA ASP A 400 11.31 36.29 -0.81
C ASP A 400 9.96 35.88 -0.22
N ARG A 401 8.85 36.27 -0.87
CA ARG A 401 7.49 36.08 -0.34
C ARG A 401 6.44 35.98 -1.44
N LEU A 402 5.37 35.23 -1.17
CA LEU A 402 4.16 35.24 -2.00
C LEU A 402 3.33 36.50 -1.74
N MET A 403 3.01 37.24 -2.81
CA MET A 403 2.27 38.50 -2.75
C MET A 403 0.78 38.33 -3.02
N GLY A 404 0.42 37.44 -3.94
CA GLY A 404 -0.96 37.27 -4.40
C GLY A 404 -1.09 36.32 -5.58
N LEU A 405 -2.33 36.05 -5.95
CA LEU A 405 -2.73 35.11 -6.99
C LEU A 405 -3.74 35.80 -7.91
N ALA A 406 -3.48 35.78 -9.22
CA ALA A 406 -4.48 36.05 -10.24
C ALA A 406 -4.22 35.13 -11.43
N VAL A 407 -5.00 34.07 -11.55
CA VAL A 407 -4.81 33.04 -12.56
C VAL A 407 -4.78 33.68 -13.97
N PRO A 408 -3.72 33.42 -14.77
CA PRO A 408 -2.80 32.28 -14.68
C PRO A 408 -1.52 32.51 -13.86
N PHE A 409 -1.34 33.66 -13.20
CA PHE A 409 -0.06 34.04 -12.59
C PHE A 409 -0.10 34.06 -11.06
N MET A 410 1.02 33.65 -10.47
CA MET A 410 1.37 33.88 -9.07
C MET A 410 2.40 35.01 -8.98
N TYR A 411 2.22 35.93 -8.05
CA TYR A 411 3.11 37.09 -7.88
C TYR A 411 3.97 36.94 -6.63
N PHE A 412 5.26 37.20 -6.78
CA PHE A 412 6.27 37.07 -5.75
C PHE A 412 7.05 38.38 -5.57
N LEU A 413 7.48 38.64 -4.33
CA LEU A 413 8.44 39.68 -4.02
C LEU A 413 9.84 39.20 -4.41
N LYS A 414 10.58 40.00 -5.18
CA LYS A 414 11.96 39.71 -5.57
C LYS A 414 12.91 39.96 -4.40
N THR A 415 13.87 39.08 -4.19
CA THR A 415 14.98 39.34 -3.26
C THR A 415 15.82 40.52 -3.76
N SER A 416 16.27 41.37 -2.84
CA SER A 416 17.02 42.61 -3.12
C SER A 416 18.36 42.42 -3.83
N ASP A 417 18.81 41.18 -4.03
CA ASP A 417 20.22 40.84 -4.22
C ASP A 417 20.62 40.64 -5.69
N HIS A 418 19.67 40.80 -6.64
CA HIS A 418 19.89 40.53 -8.07
C HIS A 418 19.62 41.72 -9.00
N SER A 419 19.67 42.97 -8.51
CA SER A 419 19.30 44.16 -9.31
C SER A 419 20.43 44.81 -10.11
N SER A 420 21.62 44.22 -10.24
CA SER A 420 22.66 44.83 -11.09
C SER A 420 23.75 43.84 -11.54
N THR A 421 23.73 43.47 -12.83
CA THR A 421 24.86 43.52 -13.80
C THR A 421 24.71 42.47 -14.92
N GLY A 422 24.86 42.93 -16.17
CA GLY A 422 25.49 42.15 -17.24
C GLY A 422 24.59 41.51 -18.29
N ASP A 423 24.56 42.12 -19.47
CA ASP A 423 24.16 41.50 -20.73
C ASP A 423 24.73 40.09 -20.89
N CYS A 424 23.86 39.12 -21.15
CA CYS A 424 24.23 37.73 -21.38
C CYS A 424 24.59 37.51 -22.86
N SER A 425 25.79 37.92 -23.24
CA SER A 425 26.44 37.40 -24.44
C SER A 425 27.86 36.93 -24.11
N SER A 426 28.10 35.64 -24.34
CA SER A 426 29.38 34.93 -24.48
C SER A 426 29.91 34.10 -23.29
N ILE A 427 30.21 32.81 -23.61
CA ILE A 427 31.34 31.98 -23.13
C ILE A 427 31.20 31.39 -21.70
N ASP A 428 31.51 30.13 -21.35
CA ASP A 428 32.03 28.94 -22.03
C ASP A 428 31.67 27.70 -21.18
N GLY A 429 31.68 26.51 -21.79
CA GLY A 429 31.39 25.25 -21.13
C GLY A 429 32.52 24.74 -20.24
N SER A 430 32.25 24.53 -18.96
CA SER A 430 32.64 23.34 -18.17
C SER A 430 32.32 23.54 -16.68
N SER A 431 31.09 23.20 -16.27
CA SER A 431 30.77 22.81 -14.89
C SER A 431 29.41 22.12 -14.84
N THR A 432 29.42 20.83 -14.53
CA THR A 432 28.27 19.91 -14.62
C THR A 432 27.24 20.05 -13.48
N ASN A 433 27.20 21.19 -12.77
CA ASN A 433 26.21 21.44 -11.71
C ASN A 433 25.16 22.51 -12.04
N ASN A 434 25.17 23.11 -13.23
CA ASN A 434 24.25 24.20 -13.60
C ASN A 434 23.12 23.79 -14.56
N ARG A 435 22.63 22.53 -14.50
CA ARG A 435 21.43 22.14 -15.27
C ARG A 435 20.12 22.43 -14.55
N ALA A 436 20.10 22.42 -13.21
CA ALA A 436 18.91 22.76 -12.42
C ALA A 436 18.62 24.27 -12.42
N SER A 437 19.66 25.11 -12.26
CA SER A 437 19.56 26.57 -12.29
C SER A 437 19.17 27.15 -13.66
N MET A 438 19.43 26.41 -14.75
CA MET A 438 19.07 26.83 -16.11
C MET A 438 17.60 26.52 -16.47
N LEU A 439 16.99 25.55 -15.79
CA LEU A 439 15.56 25.20 -15.92
C LEU A 439 14.68 26.08 -15.01
N GLU A 440 15.17 26.50 -13.85
CA GLU A 440 14.43 27.41 -12.96
C GLU A 440 14.21 28.80 -13.58
N MET A 441 15.12 29.26 -14.44
CA MET A 441 15.01 30.57 -15.12
C MET A 441 14.03 30.60 -16.30
N SER A 442 13.69 29.46 -16.90
CA SER A 442 12.79 29.42 -18.07
C SER A 442 11.31 29.59 -17.71
N ASP A 443 10.92 29.26 -16.48
CA ASP A 443 9.53 29.32 -16.00
C ASP A 443 9.12 30.70 -15.45
N LEU A 444 10.08 31.63 -15.34
CA LEU A 444 9.91 32.95 -14.75
C LEU A 444 9.64 34.01 -15.83
N GLU A 445 8.37 34.37 -15.95
CA GLU A 445 7.81 35.41 -16.82
C GLU A 445 8.57 36.76 -16.73
N ARG A 446 9.09 37.31 -17.85
CA ARG A 446 9.75 38.64 -17.96
C ARG A 446 8.82 39.84 -17.75
N LEU A 447 7.93 39.79 -16.76
CA LEU A 447 7.33 40.96 -16.14
C LEU A 447 8.02 41.22 -14.78
N SER A 448 9.36 41.25 -14.84
CA SER A 448 10.24 41.58 -13.72
C SER A 448 10.27 43.10 -13.58
N THR A 449 9.36 43.66 -12.79
CA THR A 449 9.58 45.02 -12.28
C THR A 449 10.73 44.97 -11.26
N LYS A 450 11.18 46.14 -10.78
CA LYS A 450 12.33 46.23 -9.85
C LYS A 450 12.24 45.30 -8.63
N HIS A 451 11.03 45.10 -8.08
CA HIS A 451 10.80 44.31 -6.86
C HIS A 451 9.80 43.16 -7.02
N VAL A 452 9.25 42.91 -8.22
CA VAL A 452 8.14 41.95 -8.40
C VAL A 452 8.47 40.98 -9.50
N VAL A 453 8.20 39.71 -9.25
CA VAL A 453 8.39 38.60 -10.16
C VAL A 453 7.06 37.85 -10.29
N ARG A 454 6.70 37.44 -11.51
CA ARG A 454 5.53 36.57 -11.74
C ARG A 454 5.96 35.19 -12.21
N ARG A 455 5.19 34.17 -11.83
CA ARG A 455 5.35 32.80 -12.29
C ARG A 455 4.01 32.28 -12.78
N THR A 456 4.01 31.58 -13.90
CA THR A 456 2.81 30.94 -14.45
C THR A 456 2.44 29.72 -13.61
N CYS A 457 1.15 29.57 -13.28
CA CYS A 457 0.62 28.38 -12.64
C CYS A 457 0.88 27.17 -13.53
N ARG A 458 1.22 26.02 -12.93
CA ARG A 458 1.67 24.82 -13.66
C ARG A 458 0.75 24.42 -14.84
N ASP A 459 -0.56 24.43 -14.63
CA ASP A 459 -1.53 24.02 -15.65
C ASP A 459 -1.68 25.03 -16.80
N PHE A 460 -1.20 26.26 -16.58
CA PHE A 460 -1.32 27.37 -17.51
C PHE A 460 -0.01 27.63 -18.28
N ILE A 461 1.03 26.81 -18.08
CA ILE A 461 2.28 26.93 -18.84
C ILE A 461 1.99 26.74 -20.33
N GLY A 462 2.32 27.74 -21.15
CA GLY A 462 2.00 27.79 -22.59
C GLY A 462 0.56 28.22 -22.92
N LEU A 463 -0.20 28.68 -21.92
CA LEU A 463 -1.61 29.08 -22.00
C LEU A 463 -1.86 30.45 -21.33
N GLU A 464 -0.86 31.33 -21.38
CA GLU A 464 -0.85 32.59 -20.62
C GLU A 464 -1.85 33.62 -21.17
N ASP A 465 -2.05 33.67 -22.49
CA ASP A 465 -2.93 34.62 -23.18
C ASP A 465 -4.38 34.10 -23.37
N MET A 466 -4.85 33.24 -22.46
CA MET A 466 -6.20 32.68 -22.54
C MET A 466 -7.31 33.69 -22.18
N ASN A 467 -8.42 33.64 -22.91
CA ASN A 467 -9.66 34.35 -22.56
C ASN A 467 -10.22 33.82 -21.22
N LYS A 468 -11.02 34.64 -20.53
CA LYS A 468 -11.66 34.28 -19.25
C LYS A 468 -12.39 32.93 -19.28
N GLU A 469 -13.18 32.66 -20.31
CA GLU A 469 -13.90 31.39 -20.50
C GLU A 469 -12.96 30.16 -20.60
N MET A 470 -11.78 30.35 -21.20
CA MET A 470 -10.78 29.30 -21.31
C MET A 470 -10.03 29.10 -19.98
N LYS A 471 -9.78 30.19 -19.24
CA LYS A 471 -9.21 30.12 -17.89
C LYS A 471 -10.13 29.36 -16.94
N THR A 472 -11.43 29.66 -16.95
CA THR A 472 -12.43 28.95 -16.14
C THR A 472 -12.52 27.48 -16.54
N ALA A 473 -12.52 27.17 -17.85
CA ALA A 473 -12.53 25.78 -18.32
C ALA A 473 -11.28 25.00 -17.88
N MET A 474 -10.11 25.65 -17.82
CA MET A 474 -8.89 25.04 -17.27
C MET A 474 -8.96 24.82 -15.76
N LEU A 475 -9.46 25.79 -15.01
CA LEU A 475 -9.65 25.62 -13.57
C LEU A 475 -10.66 24.52 -13.26
N ASP A 476 -11.77 24.45 -14.00
CA ASP A 476 -12.75 23.37 -13.89
C ASP A 476 -12.13 22.00 -14.20
N PHE A 477 -11.27 21.94 -15.22
CA PHE A 477 -10.52 20.74 -15.53
C PHE A 477 -9.60 20.30 -14.39
N SER A 478 -8.74 21.20 -13.90
CA SER A 478 -7.82 20.92 -12.80
C SER A 478 -8.57 20.57 -11.51
N TYR A 479 -9.68 21.24 -11.24
CA TYR A 479 -10.59 20.91 -10.15
C TYR A 479 -11.13 19.48 -10.28
N HIS A 480 -11.70 19.11 -11.42
CA HIS A 480 -12.24 17.76 -11.58
C HIS A 480 -11.16 16.67 -11.59
N LEU A 481 -9.93 16.98 -12.04
CA LEU A 481 -8.79 16.10 -11.91
C LEU A 481 -8.38 15.86 -10.45
N THR A 482 -8.36 16.91 -9.62
CA THR A 482 -8.03 16.79 -8.18
C THR A 482 -9.09 16.04 -7.39
N VAL A 483 -10.37 16.24 -7.72
CA VAL A 483 -11.49 15.47 -7.16
C VAL A 483 -11.46 14.00 -7.65
N GLY A 484 -10.82 13.72 -8.78
CA GLY A 484 -10.78 12.39 -9.40
C GLY A 484 -11.95 12.08 -10.34
N ASN A 485 -12.76 13.08 -10.70
CA ASN A 485 -13.89 12.92 -11.62
C ASN A 485 -13.47 13.19 -13.08
N MET A 486 -12.92 12.16 -13.74
CA MET A 486 -12.39 12.27 -15.11
C MET A 486 -13.44 12.64 -16.17
N ASP A 487 -14.72 12.29 -15.98
CA ASP A 487 -15.75 12.49 -17.00
C ASP A 487 -16.18 13.97 -17.07
N GLU A 488 -16.31 14.65 -15.94
CA GLU A 488 -16.53 16.11 -15.90
C GLU A 488 -15.27 16.88 -16.31
N ALA A 489 -14.07 16.39 -15.93
CA ALA A 489 -12.80 16.94 -16.41
C ALA A 489 -12.73 16.94 -17.96
N PHE A 490 -13.17 15.84 -18.60
CA PHE A 490 -13.22 15.76 -20.06
C PHE A 490 -14.21 16.74 -20.70
N LYS A 491 -15.36 16.99 -20.06
CA LYS A 491 -16.33 17.97 -20.56
C LYS A 491 -15.77 19.40 -20.51
N ALA A 492 -15.04 19.74 -19.45
CA ALA A 492 -14.41 21.06 -19.29
C ALA A 492 -13.34 21.32 -20.36
N VAL A 493 -12.53 20.32 -20.73
CA VAL A 493 -11.40 20.49 -21.67
C VAL A 493 -11.79 20.44 -23.15
N LYS A 494 -12.99 19.98 -23.50
CA LYS A 494 -13.41 19.80 -24.90
C LYS A 494 -13.24 21.05 -25.77
N LEU A 495 -13.31 22.24 -25.17
CA LEU A 495 -13.16 23.53 -25.84
C LEU A 495 -11.69 23.93 -26.05
N ILE A 496 -10.74 23.29 -25.36
CA ILE A 496 -9.32 23.64 -25.39
C ILE A 496 -8.60 22.80 -26.44
N LYS A 497 -7.90 23.49 -27.35
CA LYS A 497 -7.13 22.87 -28.45
C LYS A 497 -5.64 22.71 -28.18
N SER A 498 -5.17 22.91 -26.94
CA SER A 498 -3.75 22.88 -26.62
C SER A 498 -3.21 21.46 -26.49
N GLU A 499 -2.13 21.15 -27.22
CA GLU A 499 -1.47 19.84 -27.22
C GLU A 499 -0.93 19.46 -25.83
N SER A 500 -0.41 20.41 -25.06
CA SER A 500 0.14 20.18 -23.72
C SER A 500 -0.91 19.68 -22.72
N VAL A 501 -2.14 20.17 -22.84
CA VAL A 501 -3.27 19.79 -21.97
C VAL A 501 -3.69 18.37 -22.27
N TRP A 502 -3.77 18.01 -23.56
CA TRP A 502 -4.09 16.66 -23.98
C TRP A 502 -3.00 15.67 -23.60
N GLU A 503 -1.72 16.08 -23.56
CA GLU A 503 -0.62 15.29 -23.02
C GLU A 503 -0.81 14.99 -21.53
N ASN A 504 -1.00 16.02 -20.71
CA ASN A 504 -1.25 15.87 -19.28
C ASN A 504 -2.47 14.99 -19.01
N MET A 505 -3.54 15.16 -19.81
CA MET A 505 -4.73 14.33 -19.72
C MET A 505 -4.45 12.87 -20.11
N ALA A 506 -3.65 12.62 -21.16
CA ALA A 506 -3.24 11.27 -21.55
C ALA A 506 -2.39 10.60 -20.46
N GLN A 507 -1.50 11.36 -19.81
CA GLN A 507 -0.72 10.88 -18.66
C GLN A 507 -1.62 10.53 -17.46
N MET A 508 -2.64 11.34 -17.17
CA MET A 508 -3.63 11.03 -16.14
C MET A 508 -4.46 9.80 -16.46
N CYS A 509 -4.78 9.56 -17.74
CA CYS A 509 -5.47 8.35 -18.16
C CYS A 509 -4.63 7.07 -17.91
N VAL A 510 -3.29 7.16 -17.99
CA VAL A 510 -2.38 6.07 -17.61
C VAL A 510 -2.46 5.80 -16.11
N LYS A 511 -2.43 6.84 -15.28
CA LYS A 511 -2.47 6.71 -13.82
C LYS A 511 -3.80 6.16 -13.30
N THR A 512 -4.91 6.62 -13.90
CA THR A 512 -6.28 6.22 -13.52
C THR A 512 -6.74 4.92 -14.18
N GLY A 513 -6.04 4.46 -15.22
CA GLY A 513 -6.37 3.24 -15.95
C GLY A 513 -7.57 3.36 -16.92
N ARG A 514 -7.94 4.58 -17.32
CA ARG A 514 -9.03 4.89 -18.27
C ARG A 514 -8.53 4.91 -19.72
N LEU A 515 -8.49 3.74 -20.34
CA LEU A 515 -7.98 3.55 -21.72
C LEU A 515 -8.90 4.14 -22.80
N ASP A 516 -10.19 4.26 -22.50
CA ASP A 516 -11.23 4.84 -23.36
C ASP A 516 -10.98 6.33 -23.63
N VAL A 517 -10.72 7.10 -22.57
CA VAL A 517 -10.42 8.54 -22.67
C VAL A 517 -9.03 8.77 -23.27
N ALA A 518 -8.05 7.93 -22.92
CA ALA A 518 -6.68 8.01 -23.47
C ALA A 518 -6.65 7.99 -25.00
N ALA A 519 -7.51 7.19 -25.64
CA ALA A 519 -7.56 7.09 -27.10
C ALA A 519 -7.99 8.41 -27.77
N ILE A 520 -8.86 9.17 -27.11
CA ILE A 520 -9.33 10.48 -27.56
C ILE A 520 -8.22 11.52 -27.37
N CYS A 521 -7.59 11.54 -26.19
CA CYS A 521 -6.49 12.46 -25.88
C CYS A 521 -5.34 12.31 -26.89
N LEU A 522 -4.90 11.08 -27.17
CA LEU A 522 -3.84 10.81 -28.15
C LEU A 522 -4.23 11.21 -29.58
N GLY A 523 -5.53 11.20 -29.89
CA GLY A 523 -6.06 11.69 -31.16
C GLY A 523 -5.91 13.21 -31.29
N ASN A 524 -6.26 13.94 -30.23
CA ASN A 524 -6.16 15.40 -30.19
C ASN A 524 -4.70 15.90 -30.10
N MET A 525 -3.81 15.13 -29.46
CA MET A 525 -2.37 15.39 -29.45
C MET A 525 -1.67 15.12 -30.80
N GLY A 526 -2.34 14.47 -31.75
CA GLY A 526 -1.68 14.02 -32.99
C GLY A 526 -0.66 12.89 -32.81
N ASN A 527 -0.59 12.24 -31.63
CA ASN A 527 0.31 11.12 -31.38
C ASN A 527 -0.24 9.81 -31.98
N ALA A 528 -0.18 9.71 -33.31
CA ALA A 528 -0.72 8.60 -34.10
C ALA A 528 -0.09 7.24 -33.73
N ARG A 529 1.18 7.23 -33.28
CA ARG A 529 1.89 6.01 -32.89
C ARG A 529 1.28 5.42 -31.62
N ALA A 530 1.17 6.21 -30.56
CA ALA A 530 0.56 5.79 -29.30
C ALA A 530 -0.91 5.39 -29.50
N ALA A 531 -1.68 6.18 -30.26
CA ALA A 531 -3.08 5.89 -30.54
C ALA A 531 -3.26 4.56 -31.28
N ARG A 532 -2.38 4.26 -32.25
CA ARG A 532 -2.39 2.98 -32.97
C ARG A 532 -2.01 1.81 -32.07
N ASN A 533 -1.01 1.98 -31.20
CA ASN A 533 -0.59 0.94 -30.25
C ASN A 533 -1.71 0.61 -29.26
N LEU A 534 -2.39 1.63 -28.74
CA LEU A 534 -3.55 1.50 -27.86
C LEU A 534 -4.69 0.75 -28.54
N ARG A 535 -5.09 1.16 -29.76
CA ARG A 535 -6.15 0.48 -30.53
C ARG A 535 -5.81 -0.98 -30.84
N LYS A 536 -4.55 -1.29 -31.19
CA LYS A 536 -4.10 -2.67 -31.39
C LYS A 536 -4.17 -3.50 -30.10
N GLY A 537 -3.80 -2.91 -28.97
CA GLY A 537 -3.90 -3.54 -27.66
C GLY A 537 -5.35 -3.89 -27.30
N LEU A 538 -6.28 -2.97 -27.59
CA LEU A 538 -7.72 -3.15 -27.35
C LEU A 538 -8.39 -4.11 -28.35
N MET A 539 -7.94 -4.19 -29.61
CA MET A 539 -8.51 -5.10 -30.63
C MET A 539 -8.16 -6.58 -30.40
N ASN A 540 -7.02 -6.88 -29.77
CA ASN A 540 -6.58 -8.26 -29.57
C ASN A 540 -7.35 -9.00 -28.46
N GLN A 541 -8.26 -8.33 -27.73
CA GLN A 541 -9.02 -8.90 -26.61
C GLN A 541 -10.44 -8.32 -26.57
N ASN A 542 -11.43 -9.08 -26.09
CA ASN A 542 -12.82 -8.63 -26.05
C ASN A 542 -13.00 -7.42 -25.09
N PRO A 543 -13.60 -6.30 -25.53
CA PRO A 543 -13.71 -5.06 -24.74
C PRO A 543 -14.40 -5.20 -23.36
N ASN A 544 -15.27 -6.21 -23.20
CA ASN A 544 -16.10 -6.38 -22.00
C ASN A 544 -15.50 -7.34 -20.95
N ASN A 545 -14.37 -8.00 -21.23
CA ASN A 545 -13.71 -8.94 -20.31
C ASN A 545 -12.17 -8.89 -20.46
N LEU A 546 -11.58 -7.73 -20.20
CA LEU A 546 -10.13 -7.56 -20.19
C LEU A 546 -9.57 -8.06 -18.85
N SER A 547 -8.68 -9.05 -18.87
CA SER A 547 -7.94 -9.45 -17.66
C SER A 547 -7.10 -8.27 -17.15
N GLU A 548 -7.08 -8.05 -15.83
CA GLU A 548 -6.25 -7.02 -15.17
C GLU A 548 -4.80 -6.99 -15.69
N ASN A 549 -4.22 -8.17 -15.95
CA ASN A 549 -2.86 -8.29 -16.48
C ASN A 549 -2.71 -7.70 -17.88
N ALA A 550 -3.70 -7.88 -18.75
CA ALA A 550 -3.68 -7.33 -20.10
C ALA A 550 -3.95 -5.81 -20.11
N LYS A 551 -4.82 -5.34 -19.22
CA LYS A 551 -5.03 -3.91 -18.98
C LYS A 551 -3.72 -3.23 -18.55
N ASN A 552 -3.02 -3.82 -17.58
CA ASN A 552 -1.73 -3.33 -17.09
C ASN A 552 -0.64 -3.37 -18.16
N GLU A 553 -0.62 -4.38 -19.02
CA GLU A 553 0.32 -4.41 -20.15
C GLU A 553 0.08 -3.27 -21.15
N ILE A 554 -1.19 -3.00 -21.50
CA ILE A 554 -1.55 -1.91 -22.42
C ILE A 554 -1.23 -0.55 -21.77
N LEU A 555 -1.56 -0.36 -20.49
CA LEU A 555 -1.24 0.85 -19.73
C LEU A 555 0.27 1.07 -19.63
N GLY A 556 1.05 0.03 -19.37
CA GLY A 556 2.50 0.12 -19.33
C GLY A 556 3.10 0.50 -20.69
N ARG A 557 2.53 0.05 -21.81
CA ARG A 557 2.99 0.44 -23.16
C ARG A 557 2.65 1.90 -23.45
N LEU A 558 1.44 2.32 -23.08
CA LEU A 558 0.99 3.70 -23.20
C LEU A 558 1.87 4.65 -22.38
N ALA A 559 2.21 4.27 -21.14
CA ALA A 559 3.11 5.02 -20.28
C ALA A 559 4.49 5.25 -20.92
N VAL A 560 5.03 4.24 -21.61
CA VAL A 560 6.31 4.35 -22.34
C VAL A 560 6.18 5.27 -23.55
N ASP A 561 5.10 5.16 -24.30
CA ASP A 561 4.84 6.02 -25.46
C ASP A 561 4.62 7.50 -25.06
N LEU A 562 4.16 7.76 -23.83
CA LEU A 562 4.01 9.09 -23.22
C LEU A 562 5.24 9.55 -22.40
N GLY A 563 6.33 8.78 -22.38
CA GLY A 563 7.56 9.14 -21.65
C GLY A 563 7.50 8.98 -20.12
N MET A 564 6.41 8.42 -19.56
CA MET A 564 6.19 8.18 -18.12
C MET A 564 6.94 6.94 -17.62
N LYS A 565 8.27 7.02 -17.52
CA LYS A 565 9.14 5.85 -17.22
C LYS A 565 8.89 5.20 -15.87
N GLU A 566 8.62 6.00 -14.83
CA GLU A 566 8.42 5.52 -13.45
C GLU A 566 7.05 4.85 -13.28
N ASP A 567 6.01 5.46 -13.82
CA ASP A 567 4.67 4.87 -13.82
C ASP A 567 4.63 3.60 -14.68
N ALA A 568 5.31 3.60 -15.85
CA ALA A 568 5.50 2.38 -16.65
C ALA A 568 6.16 1.27 -15.82
N PHE A 569 7.20 1.59 -15.05
CA PHE A 569 7.88 0.63 -14.19
C PHE A 569 6.96 0.07 -13.10
N ARG A 570 6.20 0.94 -12.41
CA ARG A 570 5.22 0.54 -11.40
C ARG A 570 4.20 -0.43 -11.99
N ILE A 571 3.59 -0.07 -13.12
CA ILE A 571 2.56 -0.86 -13.79
C ILE A 571 3.13 -2.21 -14.26
N TYR A 572 4.31 -2.23 -14.86
CA TYR A 572 4.92 -3.48 -15.31
C TYR A 572 5.42 -4.37 -14.17
N SER A 573 5.82 -3.79 -13.02
CA SER A 573 6.21 -4.57 -11.84
C SER A 573 5.03 -5.28 -11.19
N THR A 574 3.84 -4.68 -11.26
CA THR A 574 2.58 -5.31 -10.83
C THR A 574 2.14 -6.40 -11.81
N SER A 575 2.46 -6.27 -13.10
CA SER A 575 2.20 -7.31 -14.10
C SER A 575 3.21 -8.46 -13.98
N SER A 576 2.75 -9.71 -14.00
CA SER A 576 3.60 -10.92 -13.83
C SER A 576 4.59 -11.21 -14.99
N ASN A 577 4.93 -10.21 -15.82
CA ASN A 577 5.73 -10.37 -17.04
C ASN A 577 7.12 -9.69 -16.95
N PRO A 578 8.16 -10.38 -16.45
CA PRO A 578 9.50 -9.81 -16.24
C PRO A 578 10.23 -9.40 -17.53
N HIS A 579 9.77 -9.88 -18.70
CA HIS A 579 10.39 -9.57 -19.99
C HIS A 579 10.23 -8.09 -20.41
N LEU A 580 9.07 -7.48 -20.14
CA LEU A 580 8.79 -6.08 -20.49
C LEU A 580 9.61 -5.11 -19.62
N VAL A 581 9.77 -5.44 -18.34
CA VAL A 581 10.65 -4.73 -17.39
C VAL A 581 12.11 -4.79 -17.83
N ASN A 582 12.58 -5.94 -18.34
CA ASN A 582 13.93 -6.10 -18.90
C ASN A 582 14.18 -5.14 -20.07
N LYS A 583 13.23 -5.06 -21.00
CA LYS A 583 13.35 -4.19 -22.17
C LYS A 583 13.48 -2.71 -21.77
N LEU A 584 12.78 -2.29 -20.71
CA LEU A 584 12.89 -0.93 -20.18
C LEU A 584 14.21 -0.65 -19.50
N TYR A 585 14.68 -1.54 -18.63
CA TYR A 585 15.96 -1.35 -17.95
C TYR A 585 17.16 -1.41 -18.91
N ARG A 586 17.08 -2.25 -19.96
CA ARG A 586 18.07 -2.22 -21.06
C ARG A 586 18.09 -0.88 -21.78
N ALA A 587 16.92 -0.26 -21.98
CA ALA A 587 16.85 1.07 -22.57
C ALA A 587 17.38 2.17 -21.63
N GLN A 588 17.33 1.97 -20.31
CA GLN A 588 17.88 2.89 -19.30
C GLN A 588 19.37 2.65 -18.96
N ASN A 589 20.02 1.61 -19.49
CA ASN A 589 21.41 1.26 -19.17
C ASN A 589 21.69 0.99 -17.66
N ASP A 590 20.67 0.76 -16.83
CA ASP A 590 20.84 0.42 -15.39
C ASP A 590 21.06 -1.08 -15.21
N TRP A 591 22.24 -1.54 -15.61
CA TRP A 591 22.60 -2.97 -15.65
C TRP A 591 22.60 -3.66 -14.28
N LYS A 592 22.84 -2.91 -13.19
CA LYS A 592 22.85 -3.46 -11.83
C LYS A 592 21.49 -4.02 -11.45
N LYS A 593 20.42 -3.26 -11.70
CA LYS A 593 19.05 -3.69 -11.39
C LYS A 593 18.52 -4.75 -12.34
N VAL A 594 18.93 -4.74 -13.62
CA VAL A 594 18.63 -5.82 -14.59
C VAL A 594 19.12 -7.17 -14.06
N VAL A 595 20.37 -7.21 -13.58
CA VAL A 595 21.01 -8.43 -13.08
C VAL A 595 20.28 -8.96 -11.85
N THR A 596 19.98 -8.08 -10.88
CA THR A 596 19.30 -8.45 -9.62
C THR A 596 17.84 -8.88 -9.81
N ILE A 597 17.07 -8.21 -10.67
CA ILE A 597 15.63 -8.47 -10.78
C ILE A 597 15.32 -9.69 -11.65
N LEU A 598 16.06 -9.91 -12.74
CA LEU A 598 15.77 -10.99 -13.69
C LEU A 598 16.64 -12.22 -13.49
N TYR A 599 17.97 -12.06 -13.50
CA TYR A 599 18.85 -13.23 -13.55
C TYR A 599 19.08 -13.84 -12.17
N GLU A 600 19.06 -13.03 -11.10
CA GLU A 600 19.15 -13.54 -9.72
C GLU A 600 17.82 -14.16 -9.26
N LYS A 601 16.66 -13.54 -9.54
CA LYS A 601 15.35 -14.18 -9.25
C LYS A 601 15.09 -15.43 -10.09
N ALA A 602 15.65 -15.51 -11.30
CA ALA A 602 15.55 -16.70 -12.16
C ALA A 602 16.70 -17.70 -11.96
N GLU A 603 17.62 -17.47 -11.01
CA GLU A 603 18.80 -18.30 -10.73
C GLU A 603 19.72 -18.61 -11.94
N THR A 604 19.65 -17.79 -13.00
CA THR A 604 20.44 -17.97 -14.23
C THR A 604 21.65 -17.03 -14.32
N HIS A 605 21.98 -16.35 -13.22
CA HIS A 605 23.06 -15.36 -13.12
C HIS A 605 24.44 -15.95 -13.46
N SER A 606 24.68 -17.22 -13.17
CA SER A 606 25.97 -17.87 -13.44
C SER A 606 26.30 -18.04 -14.93
N TYR A 607 25.29 -18.02 -15.81
CA TYR A 607 25.45 -18.22 -17.26
C TYR A 607 25.21 -16.93 -18.04
N ASN A 608 24.08 -16.26 -17.80
CA ASN A 608 23.65 -15.12 -18.63
C ASN A 608 24.43 -13.83 -18.34
N VAL A 609 24.89 -13.63 -17.10
CA VAL A 609 25.59 -12.39 -16.70
C VAL A 609 26.99 -12.31 -17.31
N PRO A 610 27.81 -13.39 -17.30
CA PRO A 610 29.09 -13.38 -18.01
C PRO A 610 28.96 -13.14 -19.52
N LEU A 611 27.96 -13.72 -20.19
CA LEU A 611 27.72 -13.46 -21.62
C LEU A 611 27.34 -12.00 -21.89
N MET A 612 26.53 -11.39 -21.02
CA MET A 612 26.07 -10.01 -21.19
C MET A 612 27.18 -8.98 -20.93
N LEU A 613 28.03 -9.25 -19.95
CA LEU A 613 29.13 -8.37 -19.54
C LEU A 613 30.46 -8.67 -20.26
N LEU A 614 30.47 -9.56 -21.26
CA LEU A 614 31.68 -9.88 -22.02
C LEU A 614 32.30 -8.63 -22.69
N ASN A 615 31.46 -7.66 -23.08
CA ASN A 615 31.89 -6.39 -23.63
C ASN A 615 32.51 -5.42 -22.59
N ASN A 616 32.32 -5.68 -21.29
CA ASN A 616 32.88 -4.89 -20.19
C ASN A 616 33.51 -5.81 -19.13
N ILE A 617 34.77 -6.19 -19.40
CA ILE A 617 35.54 -7.17 -18.63
C ILE A 617 35.80 -6.68 -17.19
N GLU A 618 35.97 -5.37 -16.97
CA GLU A 618 36.20 -4.80 -15.64
C GLU A 618 34.96 -4.91 -14.74
N ALA A 619 33.78 -4.62 -15.29
CA ALA A 619 32.52 -4.77 -14.59
C ALA A 619 32.24 -6.25 -14.26
N LEU A 620 32.55 -7.17 -15.18
CA LEU A 620 32.42 -8.60 -14.96
C LEU A 620 33.35 -9.10 -13.85
N ARG A 621 34.62 -8.67 -13.85
CA ARG A 621 35.59 -9.02 -12.80
C ARG A 621 35.13 -8.56 -11.41
N ARG A 622 34.68 -7.31 -11.29
CA ARG A 622 34.11 -6.80 -10.03
C ARG A 622 32.91 -7.63 -9.58
N TYR A 623 32.02 -7.98 -10.50
CA TYR A 623 30.85 -8.80 -10.19
C TYR A 623 31.23 -10.20 -9.67
N VAL A 624 32.23 -10.85 -10.29
CA VAL A 624 32.74 -12.16 -9.85
C VAL A 624 33.37 -12.08 -8.46
N ASP A 625 34.21 -11.06 -8.21
CA ASP A 625 34.90 -10.88 -6.93
C ASP A 625 33.93 -10.47 -5.78
N GLU A 626 32.86 -9.71 -6.08
CA GLU A 626 31.82 -9.30 -5.13
C GLU A 626 30.92 -10.48 -4.72
N LYS A 627 30.43 -11.27 -5.69
CA LYS A 627 29.43 -12.32 -5.44
C LYS A 627 30.02 -13.59 -4.85
N LYS A 628 31.30 -13.87 -5.11
CA LYS A 628 32.03 -15.05 -4.60
C LYS A 628 31.35 -16.40 -4.85
N ASP A 629 30.59 -16.52 -5.94
CA ASP A 629 29.91 -17.75 -6.33
C ASP A 629 30.90 -18.72 -7.00
N LYS A 630 30.88 -19.99 -6.59
CA LYS A 630 31.74 -21.06 -7.12
C LYS A 630 31.53 -21.28 -8.62
N LYS A 631 30.29 -21.17 -9.11
CA LYS A 631 29.99 -21.35 -10.55
C LYS A 631 30.57 -20.23 -11.39
N LEU A 632 30.54 -18.99 -10.88
CA LEU A 632 31.13 -17.83 -11.54
C LEU A 632 32.67 -17.88 -11.51
N TYR A 633 33.28 -18.30 -10.40
CA TYR A 633 34.72 -18.53 -10.35
C TYR A 633 35.19 -19.60 -11.33
N LYS A 634 34.42 -20.68 -11.50
CA LYS A 634 34.70 -21.70 -12.51
C LYS A 634 34.64 -21.13 -13.93
N TRP A 635 33.61 -20.36 -14.25
CA TRP A 635 33.48 -19.71 -15.56
C TRP A 635 34.65 -18.76 -15.83
N TRP A 636 35.01 -17.93 -14.84
CA TRP A 636 36.14 -17.00 -14.94
C TRP A 636 37.48 -17.73 -15.09
N ALA A 637 37.66 -18.84 -14.39
CA ALA A 637 38.86 -19.68 -14.54
C ALA A 637 38.96 -20.32 -15.94
N GLN A 638 37.84 -20.75 -16.53
CA GLN A 638 37.77 -21.24 -17.91
C GLN A 638 38.09 -20.14 -18.92
N TYR A 639 37.63 -18.91 -18.67
CA TYR A 639 37.97 -17.74 -19.47
C TYR A 639 39.47 -17.42 -19.41
N CYS A 640 40.07 -17.37 -18.22
CA CYS A 640 41.52 -17.21 -18.05
C CYS A 640 42.32 -18.35 -18.72
N GLU A 641 41.84 -19.59 -18.64
CA GLU A 641 42.45 -20.74 -19.32
C GLU A 641 42.42 -20.57 -20.85
N SER A 642 41.33 -20.04 -21.41
CA SER A 642 41.24 -19.72 -22.86
C SER A 642 42.22 -18.63 -23.30
N LEU A 643 42.56 -17.71 -22.39
CA LEU A 643 43.57 -16.67 -22.59
C LEU A 643 45.01 -17.14 -22.31
N GLN A 644 45.20 -18.42 -21.96
CA GLN A 644 46.49 -19.03 -21.57
C GLN A 644 47.10 -18.46 -20.29
N GLU A 645 46.31 -17.77 -19.45
CA GLU A 645 46.74 -17.28 -18.13
C GLU A 645 46.62 -18.39 -17.07
N LEU A 646 47.47 -19.41 -17.17
CA LEU A 646 47.35 -20.66 -16.39
C LEU A 646 47.44 -20.47 -14.87
N GLU A 647 48.27 -19.55 -14.38
CA GLU A 647 48.39 -19.26 -12.94
C GLU A 647 47.14 -18.59 -12.37
N GLN A 648 46.53 -17.68 -13.14
CA GLN A 648 45.31 -17.00 -12.74
C GLN A 648 44.12 -17.95 -12.81
N ALA A 649 44.06 -18.82 -13.83
CA ALA A 649 43.11 -19.91 -13.92
C ALA A 649 43.22 -20.86 -12.71
N LYS A 650 44.44 -21.27 -12.32
CA LYS A 650 44.70 -22.11 -11.13
C LYS A 650 44.21 -21.46 -9.84
N LYS A 651 44.42 -20.14 -9.68
CA LYS A 651 43.90 -19.38 -8.52
C LYS A 651 42.38 -19.41 -8.46
N TYR A 652 41.69 -19.13 -9.57
CA TYR A 652 40.23 -19.10 -9.58
C TYR A 652 39.59 -20.50 -9.54
N TYR A 653 40.22 -21.54 -10.10
CA TYR A 653 39.79 -22.92 -9.91
C TYR A 653 39.92 -23.38 -8.45
N ASN A 654 40.96 -22.93 -7.73
CA ASN A 654 41.10 -23.16 -6.29
C ASN A 654 39.97 -22.49 -5.50
N LEU A 655 39.63 -21.25 -5.84
CA LEU A 655 38.49 -20.54 -5.23
C LEU A 655 37.15 -21.21 -5.55
N ALA A 656 36.99 -21.76 -6.75
CA ALA A 656 35.82 -22.53 -7.17
C ALA A 656 35.74 -23.92 -6.53
N LYS A 657 36.83 -24.42 -5.92
CA LYS A 657 37.01 -25.80 -5.46
C LYS A 657 36.83 -26.84 -6.57
N ASP A 658 37.21 -26.50 -7.80
CA ASP A 658 37.19 -27.42 -8.94
C ASP A 658 38.55 -28.13 -9.06
N TYR A 659 38.76 -29.13 -8.19
CA TYR A 659 40.04 -29.85 -8.09
C TYR A 659 40.34 -30.71 -9.33
N LEU A 660 39.32 -31.18 -10.05
CA LEU A 660 39.49 -31.89 -11.33
C LEU A 660 40.22 -31.00 -12.34
N SER A 661 39.77 -29.76 -12.51
CA SER A 661 40.34 -28.84 -13.49
C SER A 661 41.78 -28.46 -13.11
N ILE A 662 42.09 -28.36 -11.82
CA ILE A 662 43.45 -28.13 -11.30
C ILE A 662 44.35 -29.33 -11.59
N VAL A 663 43.92 -30.54 -11.22
CA VAL A 663 44.70 -31.76 -11.46
C VAL A 663 44.90 -32.00 -12.95
N ARG A 664 43.91 -31.69 -13.79
CA ARG A 664 44.05 -31.72 -15.25
C ARG A 664 45.11 -30.74 -15.73
N LEU A 665 45.06 -29.47 -15.28
CA LEU A 665 46.04 -28.45 -15.63
C LEU A 665 47.45 -28.83 -15.18
N LEU A 666 47.62 -29.33 -13.94
CA LEU A 666 48.92 -29.77 -13.41
C LEU A 666 49.45 -31.03 -14.12
N CYS A 667 48.57 -31.96 -14.50
CA CYS A 667 48.97 -33.10 -15.31
C CYS A 667 49.39 -32.68 -16.73
N PHE A 668 48.76 -31.63 -17.27
CA PHE A 668 49.10 -31.06 -18.59
C PHE A 668 50.44 -30.31 -18.55
N THR A 669 50.76 -29.58 -17.47
CA THR A 669 52.06 -28.90 -17.29
C THR A 669 53.19 -29.86 -16.89
N GLY A 670 52.88 -31.12 -16.58
CA GLY A 670 53.87 -32.15 -16.21
C GLY A 670 54.19 -32.20 -14.71
N GLU A 671 53.54 -31.39 -13.88
CA GLU A 671 53.72 -31.31 -12.42
C GLU A 671 52.90 -32.38 -11.68
N ILE A 672 53.23 -33.66 -11.91
CA ILE A 672 52.48 -34.80 -11.36
C ILE A 672 52.58 -34.87 -9.82
N SER A 673 53.69 -34.42 -9.24
CA SER A 673 53.88 -34.39 -7.78
C SER A 673 52.91 -33.44 -7.08
N GLU A 674 52.72 -32.23 -7.62
CA GLU A 674 51.75 -31.26 -7.13
C GLU A 674 50.31 -31.73 -7.37
N ALA A 675 50.03 -32.33 -8.54
CA ALA A 675 48.72 -32.93 -8.83
C ALA A 675 48.36 -34.03 -7.80
N THR A 676 49.36 -34.81 -7.38
CA THR A 676 49.21 -35.87 -6.36
C THR A 676 48.94 -35.31 -4.97
N LYS A 677 49.61 -34.21 -4.58
CA LYS A 677 49.32 -33.50 -3.33
C LYS A 677 47.89 -32.98 -3.33
N VAL A 678 47.49 -32.26 -4.38
CA VAL A 678 46.14 -31.70 -4.52
C VAL A 678 45.07 -32.80 -4.46
N ALA A 679 45.27 -33.93 -5.16
CA ALA A 679 44.32 -35.05 -5.13
C ALA A 679 44.23 -35.72 -3.75
N ASN A 680 45.35 -35.85 -3.03
CA ASN A 680 45.37 -36.46 -1.70
C ASN A 680 44.77 -35.54 -0.61
N GLU A 681 45.01 -34.24 -0.70
CA GLU A 681 44.49 -33.24 0.24
C GLU A 681 43.00 -32.94 0.00
N SER A 682 42.57 -32.85 -1.26
CA SER A 682 41.17 -32.57 -1.60
C SER A 682 40.25 -33.79 -1.46
N ASN A 683 40.80 -34.99 -1.65
CA ASN A 683 40.06 -36.25 -1.74
C ASN A 683 38.85 -36.17 -2.71
N ASP A 684 38.96 -35.33 -3.74
CA ASP A 684 37.91 -35.13 -4.74
C ASP A 684 37.85 -36.32 -5.70
N LYS A 685 36.65 -36.89 -5.88
CA LYS A 685 36.47 -38.14 -6.62
C LYS A 685 36.89 -38.00 -8.09
N ALA A 686 36.53 -36.89 -8.72
CA ALA A 686 36.83 -36.64 -10.12
C ALA A 686 38.32 -36.39 -10.35
N ALA A 687 38.95 -35.59 -9.46
CA ALA A 687 40.39 -35.38 -9.47
C ALA A 687 41.19 -36.68 -9.27
N CYS A 688 40.81 -37.50 -8.28
CA CYS A 688 41.41 -38.81 -8.04
C CYS A 688 41.23 -39.76 -9.23
N TYR A 689 40.08 -39.73 -9.91
CA TYR A 689 39.83 -40.54 -11.10
C TYR A 689 40.75 -40.16 -12.27
N HIS A 690 40.90 -38.85 -12.53
CA HIS A 690 41.78 -38.36 -13.58
C HIS A 690 43.25 -38.73 -13.31
N LEU A 691 43.69 -38.63 -12.04
CA LEU A 691 45.02 -39.07 -11.63
C LEU A 691 45.19 -40.59 -11.76
N ALA A 692 44.19 -41.38 -11.38
CA ALA A 692 44.19 -42.83 -11.53
C ALA A 692 44.40 -43.28 -12.98
N ARG A 693 43.70 -42.64 -13.93
CA ARG A 693 43.85 -42.90 -15.36
C ARG A 693 45.24 -42.52 -15.87
N GLN A 694 45.83 -41.45 -15.35
CA GLN A 694 47.19 -41.07 -15.68
C GLN A 694 48.23 -42.06 -15.13
N CYS A 695 48.01 -42.62 -13.93
CA CYS A 695 48.82 -43.70 -13.36
C CYS A 695 48.67 -45.02 -14.14
N GLU A 696 47.46 -45.34 -14.60
CA GLU A 696 47.17 -46.48 -15.47
C GLU A 696 47.95 -46.37 -16.80
N ASN A 697 47.91 -45.20 -17.46
CA ASN A 697 48.66 -44.93 -18.69
C ASN A 697 50.19 -45.03 -18.50
N LYS A 698 50.69 -44.85 -17.27
CA LYS A 698 52.11 -44.98 -16.91
C LYS A 698 52.49 -46.39 -16.45
N GLY A 699 51.55 -47.33 -16.41
CA GLY A 699 51.77 -48.71 -15.96
C GLY A 699 51.87 -48.89 -14.44
N GLN A 700 51.52 -47.88 -13.64
CA GLN A 700 51.54 -47.93 -12.18
C GLN A 700 50.21 -48.48 -11.64
N TYR A 701 49.90 -49.75 -11.92
CA TYR A 701 48.58 -50.33 -11.66
C TYR A 701 48.18 -50.36 -10.18
N LYS A 702 49.13 -50.57 -9.26
CA LYS A 702 48.83 -50.57 -7.81
C LYS A 702 48.40 -49.19 -7.30
N GLU A 703 49.03 -48.13 -7.79
CA GLU A 703 48.65 -46.74 -7.48
C GLU A 703 47.35 -46.36 -8.19
N ALA A 704 47.15 -46.82 -9.44
CA ALA A 704 45.89 -46.63 -10.16
C ALA A 704 44.71 -47.28 -9.41
N VAL A 705 44.84 -48.51 -8.90
CA VAL A 705 43.81 -49.16 -8.06
C VAL A 705 43.55 -48.32 -6.80
N HIS A 706 44.59 -47.80 -6.13
CA HIS A 706 44.44 -46.95 -4.96
C HIS A 706 43.65 -45.67 -5.26
N TYR A 707 43.99 -44.96 -6.34
CA TYR A 707 43.29 -43.74 -6.74
C TYR A 707 41.89 -43.99 -7.31
N PHE A 708 41.65 -45.10 -8.02
CA PHE A 708 40.30 -45.52 -8.42
C PHE A 708 39.43 -45.87 -7.20
N THR A 709 40.02 -46.47 -6.17
CA THR A 709 39.33 -46.75 -4.90
C THR A 709 38.97 -45.45 -4.18
N LYS A 710 39.90 -44.49 -4.10
CA LYS A 710 39.62 -43.14 -3.56
C LYS A 710 38.56 -42.39 -4.37
N ALA A 711 38.52 -42.58 -5.69
CA ALA A 711 37.51 -42.00 -6.57
C ALA A 711 36.12 -42.65 -6.47
N CYS A 712 35.96 -43.71 -5.67
CA CYS A 712 34.77 -44.58 -5.64
C CYS A 712 34.44 -45.20 -7.01
N ALA A 713 35.41 -45.30 -7.92
CA ALA A 713 35.26 -45.93 -9.23
C ALA A 713 35.58 -47.44 -9.13
N TYR A 714 34.80 -48.14 -8.30
CA TYR A 714 35.06 -49.54 -7.94
C TYR A 714 35.03 -50.48 -9.15
N GLY A 715 34.13 -50.29 -10.11
CA GLY A 715 34.11 -51.08 -11.35
C GLY A 715 35.41 -50.99 -12.15
N SER A 716 36.02 -49.79 -12.25
CA SER A 716 37.32 -49.61 -12.92
C SER A 716 38.46 -50.27 -12.13
N ALA A 717 38.43 -50.17 -10.79
CA ALA A 717 39.37 -50.86 -9.92
C ALA A 717 39.22 -52.39 -10.00
N ILE A 718 37.99 -52.91 -10.02
CA ILE A 718 37.66 -54.34 -10.13
C ILE A 718 38.12 -54.88 -11.49
N ARG A 719 37.89 -54.13 -12.59
CA ARG A 719 38.42 -54.47 -13.92
C ARG A 719 39.94 -54.62 -13.87
N LEU A 720 40.63 -53.62 -13.34
CA LEU A 720 42.10 -53.62 -13.25
C LEU A 720 42.60 -54.77 -12.34
N CYS A 721 41.87 -55.08 -11.27
CA CYS A 721 42.16 -56.23 -10.40
C CYS A 721 41.88 -57.59 -11.07
N LYS A 722 40.88 -57.68 -11.98
CA LYS A 722 40.60 -58.89 -12.77
C LYS A 722 41.70 -59.13 -13.82
N GLU A 723 42.13 -58.08 -14.51
CA GLU A 723 43.16 -58.13 -15.57
C GLU A 723 44.57 -58.41 -15.02
N HIS A 724 44.88 -57.97 -13.79
CA HIS A 724 46.20 -58.11 -13.16
C HIS A 724 46.21 -59.05 -11.94
N GLU A 725 45.30 -60.03 -11.90
CA GLU A 725 45.28 -61.14 -10.92
C GLU A 725 45.21 -60.76 -9.43
N MET A 726 44.69 -59.57 -9.09
CA MET A 726 44.51 -59.12 -7.70
C MET A 726 43.20 -59.65 -7.07
N HIS A 727 43.02 -60.98 -7.05
CA HIS A 727 41.75 -61.64 -6.75
C HIS A 727 41.20 -61.42 -5.33
N GLU A 728 42.07 -61.21 -4.34
CA GLU A 728 41.66 -60.99 -2.94
C GLU A 728 40.99 -59.63 -2.73
N ARG A 729 41.39 -58.63 -3.52
CA ARG A 729 40.85 -57.26 -3.41
C ARG A 729 39.49 -57.10 -4.08
N ILE A 730 39.10 -57.99 -5.00
CA ILE A 730 37.84 -57.88 -5.77
C ILE A 730 36.62 -57.94 -4.84
N ALA A 731 36.54 -58.91 -3.92
CA ALA A 731 35.42 -59.00 -2.97
C ALA A 731 35.34 -57.77 -2.05
N GLN A 732 36.48 -57.26 -1.58
CA GLN A 732 36.54 -56.07 -0.74
C GLN A 732 36.08 -54.81 -1.49
N LEU A 733 36.51 -54.65 -2.75
CA LEU A 733 36.10 -53.53 -3.60
C LEU A 733 34.63 -53.62 -4.03
N ALA A 734 34.13 -54.83 -4.28
CA ALA A 734 32.74 -55.07 -4.64
C ALA A 734 31.78 -54.72 -3.50
N LEU A 735 32.11 -55.05 -2.25
CA LEU A 735 31.32 -54.69 -1.08
C LEU A 735 31.25 -53.17 -0.82
N LEU A 736 32.21 -52.40 -1.36
CA LEU A 736 32.23 -50.94 -1.29
C LEU A 736 31.51 -50.29 -2.50
N GLY A 737 31.22 -51.07 -3.54
CA GLY A 737 30.68 -50.62 -4.82
C GLY A 737 29.16 -50.72 -4.95
N THR A 738 28.68 -50.62 -6.19
CA THR A 738 27.25 -50.72 -6.52
C THR A 738 26.79 -52.17 -6.59
N ASP A 739 25.48 -52.39 -6.53
CA ASP A 739 24.87 -53.71 -6.75
C ASP A 739 25.31 -54.35 -8.07
N SER A 740 25.54 -53.54 -9.10
CA SER A 740 26.08 -54.00 -10.38
C SER A 740 27.52 -54.53 -10.25
N ASP A 741 28.39 -53.80 -9.52
CA ASP A 741 29.77 -54.21 -9.25
C ASP A 741 29.80 -55.49 -8.40
N MET A 742 28.89 -55.60 -7.42
CA MET A 742 28.71 -56.80 -6.59
C MET A 742 28.24 -58.01 -7.43
N ILE A 743 27.30 -57.82 -8.36
CA ILE A 743 26.86 -58.88 -9.27
C ILE A 743 28.00 -59.30 -10.21
N GLU A 744 28.76 -58.34 -10.73
CA GLU A 744 29.88 -58.64 -11.65
C GLU A 744 31.04 -59.35 -10.94
N ALA A 745 31.28 -59.02 -9.67
CA ALA A 745 32.19 -59.75 -8.80
C ALA A 745 31.64 -61.13 -8.41
N ALA A 746 30.33 -61.24 -8.11
CA ALA A 746 29.67 -62.50 -7.78
C ALA A 746 29.70 -63.49 -8.96
N LYS A 747 29.40 -63.02 -10.18
CA LYS A 747 29.51 -63.81 -11.43
C LYS A 747 30.95 -64.26 -11.71
N PHE A 748 31.93 -63.41 -11.39
CA PHE A 748 33.34 -63.77 -11.51
C PHE A 748 33.73 -64.90 -10.54
N TYR A 749 33.18 -64.87 -9.32
CA TYR A 749 33.40 -65.92 -8.32
C TYR A 749 32.54 -67.19 -8.52
N GLU A 750 31.37 -67.10 -9.18
CA GLU A 750 30.46 -68.22 -9.46
C GLU A 750 31.14 -69.36 -10.21
N ASN A 751 32.04 -69.03 -11.15
CA ASN A 751 32.73 -70.01 -11.98
C ASN A 751 34.07 -70.49 -11.40
N ARG A 752 34.48 -70.01 -10.22
CA ARG A 752 35.77 -70.35 -9.61
C ARG A 752 35.60 -71.30 -8.42
N PRO A 753 36.21 -72.50 -8.45
CA PRO A 753 36.12 -73.43 -7.34
C PRO A 753 36.80 -72.84 -6.09
N GLY A 754 36.11 -72.87 -4.94
CA GLY A 754 36.62 -72.38 -3.65
C GLY A 754 36.31 -70.91 -3.30
N HIS A 755 35.58 -70.18 -4.15
CA HIS A 755 35.11 -68.81 -3.86
C HIS A 755 33.59 -68.64 -4.03
N THR A 756 32.85 -69.75 -4.09
CA THR A 756 31.39 -69.76 -4.27
C THR A 756 30.66 -69.21 -3.05
N ASP A 757 31.23 -69.35 -1.85
CA ASP A 757 30.81 -68.69 -0.61
C ASP A 757 30.76 -67.16 -0.75
N LYS A 758 31.79 -66.56 -1.36
CA LYS A 758 31.84 -65.12 -1.64
C LYS A 758 30.79 -64.72 -2.67
N ALA A 759 30.49 -65.57 -3.64
CA ALA A 759 29.43 -65.33 -4.62
C ALA A 759 28.03 -65.37 -3.99
N VAL A 760 27.73 -66.36 -3.13
CA VAL A 760 26.46 -66.44 -2.38
C VAL A 760 26.28 -65.21 -1.48
N MET A 761 27.33 -64.82 -0.76
CA MET A 761 27.33 -63.62 0.08
C MET A 761 27.03 -62.35 -0.72
N LEU A 762 27.68 -62.15 -1.87
CA LEU A 762 27.46 -60.97 -2.71
C LEU A 762 26.06 -60.97 -3.32
N PHE A 763 25.54 -62.09 -3.83
CA PHE A 763 24.16 -62.16 -4.33
C PHE A 763 23.10 -61.93 -3.24
N HIS A 764 23.36 -62.41 -2.02
CA HIS A 764 22.50 -62.16 -0.87
C HIS A 764 22.45 -60.67 -0.53
N LYS A 765 23.60 -60.00 -0.48
CA LYS A 765 23.70 -58.56 -0.16
C LYS A 765 22.99 -57.66 -1.18
N VAL A 766 22.96 -58.06 -2.45
CA VAL A 766 22.26 -57.34 -3.53
C VAL A 766 20.75 -57.63 -3.54
N GLY A 767 20.24 -58.50 -2.66
CA GLY A 767 18.82 -58.85 -2.60
C GLY A 767 18.36 -59.75 -3.76
N MET A 768 19.30 -60.33 -4.51
CA MET A 768 18.99 -61.35 -5.52
C MET A 768 18.76 -62.71 -4.86
N TYR A 769 17.77 -62.77 -3.96
CA TYR A 769 17.48 -63.94 -3.14
C TYR A 769 17.23 -65.19 -4.00
N GLY A 770 16.58 -65.08 -5.16
CA GLY A 770 16.37 -66.21 -6.05
C GLY A 770 17.66 -66.86 -6.55
N ARG A 771 18.63 -66.06 -7.02
CA ARG A 771 19.95 -66.56 -7.48
C ARG A 771 20.83 -67.00 -6.32
N ALA A 772 20.80 -66.27 -5.20
CA ALA A 772 21.53 -66.63 -3.99
C ALA A 772 21.05 -67.97 -3.43
N LEU A 773 19.73 -68.20 -3.40
CA LEU A 773 19.10 -69.45 -2.99
C LEU A 773 19.42 -70.58 -3.97
N ASP A 774 19.31 -70.35 -5.28
CA ASP A 774 19.67 -71.37 -6.27
C ASP A 774 21.15 -71.80 -6.16
N LEU A 775 22.07 -70.86 -5.92
CA LEU A 775 23.50 -71.16 -5.72
C LEU A 775 23.75 -71.83 -4.36
N ALA A 776 23.05 -71.40 -3.30
CA ALA A 776 23.13 -72.01 -1.97
C ALA A 776 22.56 -73.44 -1.94
N PHE A 777 21.48 -73.71 -2.68
CA PHE A 777 20.89 -75.05 -2.85
C PHE A 777 21.81 -75.98 -3.65
N ARG A 778 22.43 -75.47 -4.71
CA ARG A 778 23.39 -76.24 -5.52
C ARG A 778 24.67 -76.58 -4.78
N THR A 779 25.07 -75.76 -3.81
CA THR A 779 26.34 -75.90 -3.07
C THR A 779 26.14 -76.35 -1.63
N GLU A 780 24.90 -76.70 -1.24
CA GLU A 780 24.51 -77.19 0.09
C GLU A 780 24.97 -76.29 1.26
N GLN A 781 24.95 -74.97 1.07
CA GLN A 781 25.37 -74.00 2.10
C GLN A 781 24.23 -73.65 3.06
N PHE A 782 23.95 -74.55 4.02
CA PHE A 782 22.86 -74.39 5.00
C PHE A 782 22.97 -73.12 5.86
N SER A 783 24.18 -72.72 6.23
CA SER A 783 24.42 -71.50 7.04
C SER A 783 24.07 -70.21 6.30
N ALA A 784 24.23 -70.17 4.98
CA ALA A 784 23.84 -69.04 4.15
C ALA A 784 22.32 -68.99 3.94
N LEU A 785 21.66 -70.16 3.93
CA LEU A 785 20.21 -70.28 3.75
C LEU A 785 19.42 -69.67 4.90
N ASP A 786 19.83 -69.93 6.15
CA ASP A 786 19.15 -69.41 7.34
C ASP A 786 19.20 -67.87 7.41
N LEU A 787 20.30 -67.27 6.94
CA LEU A 787 20.45 -65.81 6.86
C LEU A 787 19.55 -65.19 5.79
N ILE A 788 19.44 -65.83 4.61
CA ILE A 788 18.55 -65.37 3.53
C ILE A 788 17.07 -65.41 3.96
N VAL A 789 16.68 -66.45 4.70
CA VAL A 789 15.28 -66.69 5.11
C VAL A 789 14.83 -65.71 6.20
N ALA A 790 15.75 -65.25 7.04
CA ALA A 790 15.45 -64.24 8.07
C ALA A 790 15.03 -62.89 7.48
N ASP A 791 15.49 -62.56 6.27
CA ASP A 791 15.25 -61.28 5.61
C ASP A 791 13.99 -61.28 4.70
N LEU A 792 13.32 -62.42 4.50
CA LEU A 792 12.09 -62.54 3.70
C LEU A 792 10.86 -62.03 4.47
N ASN A 793 10.03 -61.20 3.82
CA ASN A 793 8.86 -60.55 4.46
C ASN A 793 7.64 -60.47 3.52
N GLU A 794 6.57 -59.81 3.97
CA GLU A 794 5.29 -59.69 3.24
C GLU A 794 5.40 -59.02 1.86
N LYS A 795 6.47 -58.25 1.61
CA LYS A 795 6.71 -57.56 0.32
C LYS A 795 7.55 -58.38 -0.67
N SER A 796 8.11 -59.51 -0.24
CA SER A 796 8.95 -60.36 -1.07
C SER A 796 8.15 -61.04 -2.19
N ASP A 797 8.82 -61.37 -3.29
CA ASP A 797 8.17 -61.96 -4.47
C ASP A 797 7.34 -63.20 -4.11
N PRO A 798 6.05 -63.26 -4.48
CA PRO A 798 5.17 -64.37 -4.14
C PRO A 798 5.70 -65.74 -4.56
N ARG A 799 6.44 -65.82 -5.68
CA ARG A 799 7.07 -67.06 -6.17
C ARG A 799 8.23 -67.55 -5.30
N VAL A 800 8.99 -66.63 -4.70
CA VAL A 800 10.10 -66.96 -3.79
C VAL A 800 9.53 -67.41 -2.44
N LEU A 801 8.47 -66.74 -1.96
CA LEU A 801 7.75 -67.13 -0.75
C LEU A 801 7.12 -68.52 -0.88
N GLU A 802 6.61 -68.87 -2.06
CA GLU A 802 6.07 -70.20 -2.38
C GLU A 802 7.15 -71.28 -2.39
N ARG A 803 8.27 -71.07 -3.11
CA ARG A 803 9.40 -72.02 -3.12
C ARG A 803 10.01 -72.23 -1.74
N CYS A 804 10.10 -71.17 -0.94
CA CYS A 804 10.55 -71.26 0.46
C CYS A 804 9.55 -72.04 1.31
N ALA A 805 8.23 -71.78 1.17
CA ALA A 805 7.20 -72.52 1.90
C ALA A 805 7.19 -74.01 1.54
N GLU A 806 7.38 -74.37 0.27
CA GLU A 806 7.52 -75.76 -0.19
C GLU A 806 8.77 -76.44 0.39
N PHE A 807 9.91 -75.77 0.36
CA PHE A 807 11.16 -76.29 0.93
C PHE A 807 11.04 -76.51 2.45
N PHE A 808 10.47 -75.55 3.18
CA PHE A 808 10.25 -75.70 4.62
C PHE A 808 9.17 -76.74 4.94
N ALA A 809 8.17 -76.94 4.08
CA ALA A 809 7.20 -78.01 4.23
C ALA A 809 7.84 -79.40 4.02
N GLN A 810 8.70 -79.54 3.02
CA GLN A 810 9.48 -80.78 2.79
C GLN A 810 10.43 -81.07 3.95
N ASN A 811 10.97 -80.03 4.59
CA ASN A 811 11.86 -80.12 5.76
C ASN A 811 11.13 -80.11 7.12
N GLN A 812 9.82 -80.40 7.14
CA GLN A 812 8.98 -80.52 8.35
C GLN A 812 8.85 -79.25 9.22
N GLN A 813 9.19 -78.07 8.70
CA GLN A 813 9.04 -76.77 9.39
C GLN A 813 7.71 -76.09 9.01
N TYR A 814 6.59 -76.72 9.41
CA TYR A 814 5.24 -76.30 9.02
C TYR A 814 4.83 -74.90 9.51
N THR A 815 5.34 -74.44 10.65
CA THR A 815 5.02 -73.13 11.22
C THR A 815 5.51 -71.98 10.34
N LYS A 816 6.74 -72.08 9.82
CA LYS A 816 7.32 -71.10 8.89
C LYS A 816 6.59 -71.14 7.54
N ALA A 817 6.22 -72.33 7.06
CA ALA A 817 5.47 -72.48 5.81
C ALA A 817 4.09 -71.77 5.86
N VAL A 818 3.36 -71.90 6.97
CA VAL A 818 2.07 -71.21 7.16
C VAL A 818 2.24 -69.69 7.24
N GLN A 819 3.30 -69.21 7.89
CA GLN A 819 3.61 -67.77 7.96
C GLN A 819 3.82 -67.17 6.56
N PHE A 820 4.60 -67.84 5.70
CA PHE A 820 4.84 -67.36 4.33
C PHE A 820 3.58 -67.41 3.45
N LEU A 821 2.69 -68.38 3.65
CA LEU A 821 1.39 -68.44 2.96
C LEU A 821 0.42 -67.32 3.42
N GLY A 822 0.50 -66.92 4.70
CA GLY A 822 -0.27 -65.80 5.24
C GLY A 822 0.07 -64.46 4.59
N TYR A 823 1.32 -64.27 4.16
CA TYR A 823 1.74 -63.08 3.41
C TYR A 823 1.14 -63.01 1.99
N ALA A 824 0.61 -64.11 1.44
CA ALA A 824 0.14 -64.16 0.05
C ALA A 824 -1.33 -63.70 -0.20
N LYS A 825 -2.05 -63.14 0.79
CA LYS A 825 -3.42 -62.53 0.77
C LYS A 825 -4.61 -63.36 0.23
N LYS A 826 -4.38 -64.41 -0.56
CA LYS A 826 -5.43 -65.19 -1.26
C LYS A 826 -6.35 -65.98 -0.30
N ALA A 827 -5.88 -66.30 0.91
CA ALA A 827 -6.64 -67.06 1.90
C ALA A 827 -7.92 -66.34 2.39
N MET A 828 -7.87 -65.02 2.64
CA MET A 828 -9.04 -64.26 3.13
C MET A 828 -10.15 -64.14 2.09
N LYS A 829 -9.78 -63.92 0.82
CA LYS A 829 -10.76 -63.80 -0.28
C LYS A 829 -11.54 -65.09 -0.51
N ALA A 830 -10.91 -66.24 -0.28
CA ALA A 830 -11.58 -67.55 -0.35
C ALA A 830 -12.61 -67.72 0.80
N LEU A 831 -12.26 -67.29 2.02
CA LEU A 831 -13.13 -67.37 3.19
C LEU A 831 -14.35 -66.43 3.11
N LEU A 832 -14.20 -65.23 2.55
CA LEU A 832 -15.34 -64.32 2.34
C LEU A 832 -16.38 -64.91 1.37
N LYS A 833 -15.93 -65.63 0.34
CA LYS A 833 -16.82 -66.31 -0.62
C LYS A 833 -17.57 -67.49 -0.01
N SER A 834 -17.05 -68.11 1.05
CA SER A 834 -17.72 -69.22 1.72
C SER A 834 -18.83 -68.77 2.69
N GLY A 835 -18.91 -67.48 3.02
CA GLY A 835 -19.98 -66.89 3.82
C GLY A 835 -20.01 -67.28 5.32
N ASP A 836 -19.06 -68.09 5.77
CA ASP A 836 -18.99 -68.62 7.15
C ASP A 836 -18.48 -67.55 8.12
N THR A 837 -19.41 -66.87 8.80
CA THR A 837 -19.14 -65.75 9.70
C THR A 837 -18.19 -66.12 10.84
N SER A 838 -18.30 -67.34 11.38
CA SER A 838 -17.50 -67.79 12.52
C SER A 838 -16.04 -68.02 12.10
N LYS A 839 -15.80 -68.62 10.93
CA LYS A 839 -14.45 -68.80 10.39
C LYS A 839 -13.80 -67.50 9.94
N ILE A 840 -14.59 -66.58 9.38
CA ILE A 840 -14.12 -65.23 9.00
C ILE A 840 -13.66 -64.46 10.25
N ILE A 841 -14.43 -64.49 11.34
CA ILE A 841 -14.07 -63.86 12.61
C ILE A 841 -12.81 -64.50 13.22
N PHE A 842 -12.71 -65.83 13.19
CA PHE A 842 -11.53 -66.54 13.70
C PHE A 842 -10.27 -66.20 12.89
N PHE A 843 -10.34 -66.28 11.57
CA PHE A 843 -9.22 -66.00 10.68
C PHE A 843 -8.75 -64.54 10.80
N ALA A 844 -9.67 -63.57 10.88
CA ALA A 844 -9.33 -62.17 11.06
C ALA A 844 -8.56 -61.93 12.37
N ASN A 845 -8.96 -62.58 13.47
CA ASN A 845 -8.27 -62.47 14.76
C ASN A 845 -6.90 -63.17 14.79
N THR A 846 -6.72 -64.26 14.03
CA THR A 846 -5.43 -64.97 13.92
C THR A 846 -4.44 -64.23 13.02
N ALA A 847 -4.90 -63.69 11.89
CA ALA A 847 -4.03 -63.04 10.92
C ALA A 847 -3.51 -61.66 11.38
N ARG A 848 -4.27 -60.96 12.24
CA ARG A 848 -3.89 -59.66 12.85
C ARG A 848 -3.46 -58.55 11.86
N GLN A 849 -3.91 -58.61 10.60
CA GLN A 849 -3.61 -57.61 9.58
C GLN A 849 -4.75 -56.60 9.41
N LYS A 850 -4.41 -55.32 9.18
CA LYS A 850 -5.38 -54.22 9.03
C LYS A 850 -6.36 -54.44 7.87
N GLU A 851 -5.86 -54.85 6.71
CA GLU A 851 -6.68 -55.10 5.52
C GLU A 851 -7.67 -56.26 5.72
N ILE A 852 -7.27 -57.30 6.46
CA ILE A 852 -8.14 -58.45 6.77
C ILE A 852 -9.27 -58.03 7.73
N TYR A 853 -8.97 -57.19 8.73
CA TYR A 853 -10.00 -56.63 9.60
C TYR A 853 -11.01 -55.74 8.85
N LEU A 854 -10.53 -54.94 7.90
CA LEU A 854 -11.40 -54.11 7.04
C LEU A 854 -12.35 -54.96 6.19
N MET A 855 -11.83 -56.01 5.53
CA MET A 855 -12.68 -56.90 4.72
C MET A 855 -13.72 -57.65 5.58
N ALA A 856 -13.34 -58.07 6.79
CA ALA A 856 -14.27 -58.69 7.73
C ALA A 856 -15.35 -57.70 8.22
N GLY A 857 -14.97 -56.47 8.56
CA GLY A 857 -15.89 -55.42 9.01
C GLY A 857 -16.93 -55.04 7.93
N ASN A 858 -16.48 -54.82 6.69
CA ASN A 858 -17.36 -54.50 5.56
C ASN A 858 -18.37 -55.63 5.28
N TYR A 859 -17.92 -56.89 5.39
CA TYR A 859 -18.81 -58.04 5.23
C TYR A 859 -19.87 -58.10 6.34
N LEU A 860 -19.48 -57.94 7.60
CA LEU A 860 -20.43 -57.98 8.73
C LEU A 860 -21.45 -56.83 8.70
N GLN A 861 -21.08 -55.65 8.18
CA GLN A 861 -22.01 -54.53 8.01
C GLN A 861 -23.16 -54.84 7.02
N SER A 862 -22.97 -55.78 6.11
CA SER A 862 -23.99 -56.22 5.16
C SER A 862 -25.00 -57.23 5.73
N LEU A 863 -24.78 -57.72 6.95
CA LEU A 863 -25.67 -58.65 7.65
C LEU A 863 -26.68 -57.90 8.53
N ASP A 864 -27.69 -58.61 9.04
CA ASP A 864 -28.71 -58.07 9.95
C ASP A 864 -28.17 -57.80 11.37
N TRP A 865 -27.27 -56.82 11.49
CA TRP A 865 -26.68 -56.37 12.75
C TRP A 865 -27.70 -55.75 13.73
N LYS A 866 -28.93 -55.48 13.26
CA LYS A 866 -30.03 -54.93 14.06
C LYS A 866 -30.52 -55.88 15.15
N ASN A 867 -30.57 -57.18 14.84
CA ASN A 867 -31.12 -58.20 15.74
C ASN A 867 -30.02 -58.97 16.51
N ASP A 868 -28.75 -58.81 16.12
CA ASP A 868 -27.62 -59.51 16.73
C ASP A 868 -26.57 -58.53 17.29
N ALA A 869 -26.61 -58.36 18.62
CA ALA A 869 -25.68 -57.53 19.36
C ALA A 869 -24.22 -58.00 19.26
N GLN A 870 -23.97 -59.29 18.98
CA GLN A 870 -22.60 -59.81 18.80
C GLN A 870 -22.00 -59.37 17.48
N VAL A 871 -22.80 -59.36 16.40
CA VAL A 871 -22.35 -58.87 15.09
C VAL A 871 -22.01 -57.38 15.16
N MET A 872 -22.86 -56.57 15.82
CA MET A 872 -22.59 -55.15 16.07
C MET A 872 -21.26 -54.94 16.82
N LYS A 873 -21.01 -55.71 17.90
CA LYS A 873 -19.76 -55.62 18.67
C LYS A 873 -18.53 -56.01 17.84
N ASN A 874 -18.65 -57.02 16.98
CA ASN A 874 -17.56 -57.47 16.11
C ASN A 874 -17.25 -56.45 14.99
N ILE A 875 -18.26 -55.77 14.43
CA ILE A 875 -18.07 -54.68 13.46
C ILE A 875 -17.25 -53.55 14.11
N VAL A 876 -17.64 -53.08 15.29
CA VAL A 876 -16.91 -52.05 16.03
C VAL A 876 -15.48 -52.51 16.33
N GLN A 877 -15.31 -53.76 16.77
CA GLN A 877 -14.00 -54.32 17.07
C GLN A 877 -13.08 -54.37 15.84
N PHE A 878 -13.61 -54.77 14.68
CA PHE A 878 -12.82 -54.91 13.45
C PHE A 878 -12.48 -53.57 12.82
N TYR A 879 -13.41 -52.60 12.77
CA TYR A 879 -13.05 -51.26 12.29
C TYR A 879 -12.09 -50.52 13.21
N THR A 880 -12.17 -50.74 14.53
CA THR A 880 -11.20 -50.20 15.50
C THR A 880 -9.82 -50.84 15.30
N LYS A 881 -9.72 -52.17 15.23
CA LYS A 881 -8.45 -52.88 14.97
C LYS A 881 -7.88 -52.60 13.58
N GLY A 882 -8.75 -52.37 12.60
CA GLY A 882 -8.41 -52.01 11.22
C GLY A 882 -8.01 -50.54 11.03
N GLN A 883 -8.08 -49.70 12.09
CA GLN A 883 -7.81 -48.25 12.04
C GLN A 883 -8.63 -47.53 10.95
N ALA A 884 -9.95 -47.80 10.93
CA ALA A 884 -10.87 -47.32 9.91
C ALA A 884 -11.96 -46.37 10.47
N PRO A 885 -11.58 -45.17 10.96
CA PRO A 885 -12.48 -44.24 11.64
C PRO A 885 -13.62 -43.70 10.75
N ARG A 886 -13.41 -43.60 9.43
CA ARG A 886 -14.47 -43.18 8.48
C ARG A 886 -15.59 -44.22 8.38
N SER A 887 -15.24 -45.49 8.20
CA SER A 887 -16.23 -46.59 8.13
C SER A 887 -16.94 -46.79 9.47
N LEU A 888 -16.23 -46.59 10.58
CA LEU A 888 -16.82 -46.66 11.92
C LEU A 888 -17.79 -45.50 12.19
N SER A 889 -17.44 -44.27 11.78
CA SER A 889 -18.33 -43.11 11.88
C SER A 889 -19.60 -43.30 11.04
N GLY A 890 -19.47 -43.78 9.79
CA GLY A 890 -20.61 -44.10 8.94
C GLY A 890 -21.52 -45.20 9.50
N PHE A 891 -20.96 -46.16 10.24
CA PHE A 891 -21.76 -47.17 10.94
C PHE A 891 -22.58 -46.57 12.09
N TYR A 892 -21.99 -45.70 12.91
CA TYR A 892 -22.71 -45.03 14.00
C TYR A 892 -23.79 -44.06 13.51
N ASP A 893 -23.57 -43.38 12.37
CA ASP A 893 -24.59 -42.53 11.74
C ASP A 893 -25.77 -43.37 11.22
N ALA A 894 -25.50 -44.55 10.62
CA ALA A 894 -26.55 -45.50 10.24
C ALA A 894 -27.34 -46.01 11.46
N CYS A 895 -26.69 -46.27 12.60
CA CYS A 895 -27.37 -46.60 13.85
C CYS A 895 -28.28 -45.45 14.33
N ALA A 896 -27.79 -44.21 14.32
CA ALA A 896 -28.56 -43.05 14.74
C ALA A 896 -29.80 -42.81 13.86
N GLN A 897 -29.66 -43.00 12.54
CA GLN A 897 -30.77 -42.86 11.60
C GLN A 897 -31.87 -43.89 11.87
N VAL A 898 -31.51 -45.13 12.22
CA VAL A 898 -32.48 -46.19 12.58
C VAL A 898 -33.20 -45.88 13.89
N GLU A 899 -32.54 -45.29 14.88
CA GLU A 899 -33.17 -44.88 16.15
C GLU A 899 -34.20 -43.75 15.95
N ILE A 900 -33.92 -42.79 15.06
CA ILE A 900 -34.86 -41.72 14.66
C ILE A 900 -36.01 -42.31 13.83
N ASP A 901 -35.62 -43.00 12.75
CA ASP A 901 -36.25 -44.08 11.99
C ASP A 901 -37.47 -44.81 12.61
N GLU A 902 -37.14 -45.82 13.39
CA GLU A 902 -38.04 -46.88 13.78
C GLU A 902 -38.54 -46.66 15.21
N TYR A 903 -37.73 -46.05 16.08
CA TYR A 903 -37.97 -45.97 17.52
C TYR A 903 -38.36 -44.56 18.02
N LYS A 904 -38.16 -43.51 17.21
CA LYS A 904 -38.36 -42.10 17.59
C LYS A 904 -37.60 -41.71 18.88
N ASP A 905 -36.53 -42.43 19.18
CA ASP A 905 -35.71 -42.28 20.40
C ASP A 905 -34.54 -41.34 20.08
N TYR A 906 -34.82 -40.04 20.16
CA TYR A 906 -33.85 -38.98 19.88
C TYR A 906 -32.71 -38.93 20.91
N ASP A 907 -32.90 -39.47 22.13
CA ASP A 907 -31.86 -39.54 23.16
C ASP A 907 -30.80 -40.59 22.81
N LYS A 908 -31.20 -41.80 22.36
CA LYS A 908 -30.25 -42.81 21.87
C LYS A 908 -29.58 -42.43 20.55
N ALA A 909 -30.33 -41.80 19.64
CA ALA A 909 -29.78 -41.27 18.40
C ALA A 909 -28.68 -40.23 18.68
N LEU A 910 -28.87 -39.36 19.67
CA LEU A 910 -27.88 -38.38 20.08
C LEU A 910 -26.58 -39.05 20.58
N VAL A 911 -26.67 -40.12 21.36
CA VAL A 911 -25.50 -40.88 21.84
C VAL A 911 -24.75 -41.51 20.66
N ALA A 912 -25.45 -42.15 19.72
CA ALA A 912 -24.83 -42.73 18.54
C ALA A 912 -24.15 -41.67 17.66
N MET A 913 -24.77 -40.51 17.43
CA MET A 913 -24.15 -39.41 16.68
C MET A 913 -22.92 -38.81 17.37
N GLN A 914 -22.91 -38.72 18.72
CA GLN A 914 -21.74 -38.28 19.47
C GLN A 914 -20.57 -39.25 19.33
N GLU A 915 -20.82 -40.56 19.33
CA GLU A 915 -19.78 -41.56 19.07
C GLU A 915 -19.26 -41.49 17.62
N ALA A 916 -20.14 -41.23 16.64
CA ALA A 916 -19.74 -40.97 15.25
C ALA A 916 -18.80 -39.76 15.11
N ALA A 917 -19.09 -38.67 15.84
CA ALA A 917 -18.27 -37.46 15.87
C ALA A 917 -16.92 -37.68 16.57
N LYS A 918 -16.90 -38.41 17.70
CA LYS A 918 -15.66 -38.80 18.39
C LYS A 918 -14.74 -39.61 17.49
N CYS A 919 -15.29 -40.54 16.69
CA CYS A 919 -14.51 -41.33 15.75
C CYS A 919 -13.81 -40.44 14.70
N LEU A 920 -14.48 -39.42 14.17
CA LEU A 920 -13.88 -38.46 13.22
C LEU A 920 -12.85 -37.55 13.89
N ALA A 921 -13.03 -37.17 15.15
CA ALA A 921 -12.08 -36.33 15.88
C ALA A 921 -10.71 -37.00 16.09
N THR A 922 -10.64 -38.34 16.05
CA THR A 922 -9.37 -39.08 16.15
C THR A 922 -8.46 -38.95 14.90
N LEU A 923 -8.98 -38.44 13.77
CA LEU A 923 -8.29 -38.36 12.48
C LEU A 923 -7.41 -37.11 12.27
N LYS A 924 -7.04 -36.36 13.33
CA LYS A 924 -6.30 -35.08 13.27
C LYS A 924 -5.31 -34.99 12.10
N SER A 925 -5.79 -34.47 10.98
CA SER A 925 -5.09 -34.21 9.72
C SER A 925 -5.82 -33.04 9.05
N GLU A 926 -5.05 -32.13 8.46
CA GLU A 926 -5.39 -30.72 8.21
C GLU A 926 -6.55 -30.44 7.22
N ASN A 927 -7.29 -31.44 6.73
CA ASN A 927 -8.25 -31.26 5.62
C ASN A 927 -9.64 -31.90 5.83
N LEU A 928 -10.15 -31.98 7.07
CA LEU A 928 -11.43 -32.67 7.36
C LEU A 928 -12.47 -31.85 8.15
N ASP A 929 -12.23 -30.57 8.42
CA ASP A 929 -13.20 -29.72 9.15
C ASP A 929 -14.56 -29.65 8.43
N ASP A 930 -14.58 -29.75 7.10
CA ASP A 930 -15.81 -29.72 6.29
C ASP A 930 -16.78 -30.87 6.59
N GLN A 931 -16.30 -32.09 6.86
CA GLN A 931 -17.20 -33.25 7.09
C GLN A 931 -17.65 -33.43 8.54
N SER A 932 -16.95 -32.82 9.50
CA SER A 932 -17.41 -32.78 10.90
C SER A 932 -18.52 -31.73 11.11
N SER A 933 -18.52 -30.67 10.28
CA SER A 933 -19.48 -29.56 10.37
C SER A 933 -20.96 -29.96 10.18
N PRO A 934 -21.38 -30.82 9.21
CA PRO A 934 -22.79 -31.21 9.09
C PRO A 934 -23.25 -32.10 10.24
N LEU A 935 -22.40 -33.01 10.72
CA LEU A 935 -22.74 -33.91 11.82
C LEU A 935 -22.92 -33.13 13.14
N ASN A 936 -22.03 -32.17 13.41
CA ASN A 936 -22.16 -31.29 14.59
C ASN A 936 -23.43 -30.43 14.53
N LYS A 937 -23.79 -29.89 13.35
CA LYS A 937 -25.06 -29.16 13.14
C LYS A 937 -26.29 -30.05 13.40
N ARG A 938 -26.28 -31.32 12.97
CA ARG A 938 -27.35 -32.29 13.27
C ARG A 938 -27.45 -32.58 14.76
N ILE A 939 -26.32 -32.80 15.44
CA ILE A 939 -26.24 -33.01 16.90
C ILE A 939 -26.86 -31.82 17.65
N ASP A 940 -26.50 -30.60 17.29
CA ASP A 940 -27.00 -29.40 17.97
C ASP A 940 -28.49 -29.17 17.71
N THR A 941 -28.98 -29.50 16.52
CA THR A 941 -30.42 -29.42 16.20
C THR A 941 -31.24 -30.44 17.01
N ILE A 942 -30.76 -31.68 17.16
CA ILE A 942 -31.41 -32.69 18.02
C ILE A 942 -31.37 -32.27 19.50
N LYS A 943 -30.25 -31.71 19.99
CA LYS A 943 -30.16 -31.17 21.37
C LYS A 943 -31.16 -30.04 21.60
N ARG A 944 -31.27 -29.10 20.65
CA ARG A 944 -32.26 -28.01 20.71
C ARG A 944 -33.67 -28.59 20.78
N PHE A 945 -34.01 -29.56 19.93
CA PHE A 945 -35.33 -30.20 19.94
C PHE A 945 -35.65 -30.92 21.26
N LEU A 946 -34.69 -31.67 21.82
CA LEU A 946 -34.83 -32.32 23.13
C LEU A 946 -34.97 -31.31 24.27
N ASN A 947 -34.23 -30.20 24.22
CA ASN A 947 -34.36 -29.12 25.20
C ASN A 947 -35.75 -28.48 25.15
N ILE A 948 -36.27 -28.21 23.94
CA ILE A 948 -37.62 -27.67 23.79
C ILE A 948 -38.68 -28.63 24.33
N ARG A 949 -38.53 -29.96 24.12
CA ARG A 949 -39.43 -30.95 24.75
C ARG A 949 -39.42 -30.87 26.28
N ARG A 950 -38.26 -30.62 26.90
CA ARG A 950 -38.15 -30.44 28.36
C ARG A 950 -38.76 -29.13 28.84
N ILE A 951 -38.52 -28.04 28.11
CA ILE A 951 -39.09 -26.72 28.42
C ILE A 951 -40.62 -26.72 28.26
N TYR A 952 -41.16 -27.51 27.32
CA TYR A 952 -42.61 -27.60 27.11
C TYR A 952 -43.39 -28.03 28.37
N ASP A 953 -42.79 -28.87 29.22
CA ASP A 953 -43.38 -29.31 30.47
C ASP A 953 -43.37 -28.21 31.55
N THR A 954 -42.48 -27.22 31.45
CA THR A 954 -42.33 -26.11 32.42
C THR A 954 -42.94 -24.78 31.95
N ASP A 955 -42.67 -24.37 30.70
CA ASP A 955 -43.22 -23.19 30.04
C ASP A 955 -43.65 -23.54 28.60
N PRO A 956 -44.95 -23.78 28.37
CA PRO A 956 -45.45 -24.18 27.07
C PRO A 956 -45.60 -23.00 26.09
N VAL A 957 -45.46 -21.74 26.53
CA VAL A 957 -45.50 -20.57 25.65
C VAL A 957 -44.12 -20.33 25.05
N GLU A 958 -43.08 -20.36 25.87
CA GLU A 958 -41.70 -20.21 25.43
C GLU A 958 -41.29 -21.36 24.50
N ALA A 959 -41.63 -22.61 24.87
CA ALA A 959 -41.37 -23.79 24.04
C ALA A 959 -41.99 -23.69 22.63
N VAL A 960 -43.19 -23.11 22.52
CA VAL A 960 -43.87 -22.94 21.22
C VAL A 960 -43.23 -21.86 20.37
N ASN A 961 -42.77 -20.76 20.97
CA ASN A 961 -42.01 -19.72 20.25
C ASN A 961 -40.69 -20.30 19.70
N GLN A 962 -39.97 -21.09 20.50
CA GLN A 962 -38.74 -21.75 20.07
C GLN A 962 -39.00 -22.83 18.98
N LEU A 963 -40.10 -23.58 19.07
CA LEU A 963 -40.52 -24.51 18.01
C LEU A 963 -40.90 -23.79 16.71
N GLN A 964 -41.59 -22.66 16.79
CA GLN A 964 -41.93 -21.84 15.63
C GLN A 964 -40.69 -21.28 14.94
N GLN A 965 -39.71 -20.81 15.70
CA GLN A 965 -38.43 -20.37 15.17
C GLN A 965 -37.70 -21.52 14.48
N MET A 966 -37.69 -22.71 15.10
CA MET A 966 -37.08 -23.91 14.52
C MET A 966 -37.78 -24.34 13.22
N THR A 967 -39.11 -24.24 13.11
CA THR A 967 -39.83 -24.56 11.86
C THR A 967 -39.53 -23.61 10.69
N GLN A 968 -38.98 -22.43 10.94
CA GLN A 968 -38.62 -21.47 9.88
C GLN A 968 -37.23 -21.74 9.29
N GLU A 969 -36.37 -22.52 9.96
CA GLU A 969 -35.06 -22.94 9.45
C GLU A 969 -35.23 -23.98 8.31
N THR A 970 -34.45 -23.87 7.23
CA THR A 970 -34.58 -24.70 6.01
C THR A 970 -34.02 -26.13 6.16
N ASP A 971 -33.14 -26.37 7.12
CA ASP A 971 -32.31 -27.59 7.18
C ASP A 971 -32.73 -28.59 8.28
N VAL A 972 -33.83 -28.32 8.98
CA VAL A 972 -34.27 -29.10 10.15
C VAL A 972 -34.65 -30.54 9.80
N ASP A 973 -35.13 -30.75 8.57
CA ASP A 973 -35.59 -32.03 8.04
C ASP A 973 -34.48 -33.10 8.05
N SER A 974 -33.22 -32.67 7.99
CA SER A 974 -32.04 -33.56 8.01
C SER A 974 -31.70 -34.14 9.39
N ALA A 975 -32.24 -33.56 10.46
CA ALA A 975 -31.90 -33.89 11.85
C ALA A 975 -33.11 -34.35 12.66
N VAL A 976 -34.29 -33.77 12.42
CA VAL A 976 -35.52 -34.08 13.15
C VAL A 976 -36.67 -34.27 12.17
N ARG A 977 -37.52 -35.26 12.42
CA ARG A 977 -38.67 -35.54 11.57
C ARG A 977 -39.68 -34.40 11.65
N LEU A 978 -39.99 -33.77 10.51
CA LEU A 978 -40.97 -32.70 10.40
C LEU A 978 -42.33 -33.05 11.03
N GLY A 979 -42.80 -34.29 10.83
CA GLY A 979 -44.05 -34.75 11.43
C GLY A 979 -44.05 -34.71 12.95
N ASP A 980 -42.93 -35.03 13.60
CA ASP A 980 -42.81 -34.98 15.06
C ASP A 980 -42.77 -33.51 15.57
N LEU A 981 -42.17 -32.59 14.81
CA LEU A 981 -42.09 -31.16 15.14
C LEU A 981 -43.47 -30.48 15.05
N PHE A 982 -44.14 -30.61 13.90
CA PHE A 982 -45.47 -30.04 13.67
C PHE A 982 -46.55 -30.70 14.54
N SER A 983 -46.38 -31.98 14.92
CA SER A 983 -47.33 -32.63 15.84
C SER A 983 -47.43 -31.91 17.17
N VAL A 984 -46.31 -31.43 17.73
CA VAL A 984 -46.28 -30.71 19.01
C VAL A 984 -47.00 -29.35 18.88
N LEU A 985 -46.73 -28.60 17.80
CA LEU A 985 -47.38 -27.31 17.53
C LEU A 985 -48.89 -27.43 17.32
N ILE A 986 -49.34 -28.46 16.58
CA ILE A 986 -50.76 -28.72 16.32
C ILE A 986 -51.45 -29.13 17.63
N ILE A 987 -50.86 -30.05 18.40
CA ILE A 987 -51.43 -30.49 19.68
C ILE A 987 -51.56 -29.32 20.66
N HIS A 988 -50.57 -28.42 20.74
CA HIS A 988 -50.62 -27.25 21.61
C HIS A 988 -51.75 -26.27 21.23
N ASN A 989 -51.88 -25.94 19.94
CA ASN A 989 -52.90 -24.99 19.49
C ASN A 989 -54.33 -25.57 19.61
N VAL A 990 -54.49 -26.88 19.46
CA VAL A 990 -55.77 -27.56 19.75
C VAL A 990 -56.09 -27.52 21.25
N LYS A 991 -55.10 -27.71 22.14
CA LYS A 991 -55.30 -27.59 23.59
C LYS A 991 -55.73 -26.19 24.04
N LYS A 992 -55.36 -25.14 23.30
CA LYS A 992 -55.74 -23.73 23.54
C LYS A 992 -56.99 -23.28 22.76
N ASP A 993 -57.73 -24.21 22.15
CA ASP A 993 -58.90 -23.94 21.30
C ASP A 993 -58.64 -23.00 20.09
N ASN A 994 -57.37 -22.83 19.69
CA ASN A 994 -56.97 -22.01 18.55
C ASN A 994 -56.97 -22.85 17.25
N TYR A 995 -58.16 -23.30 16.84
CA TYR A 995 -58.33 -24.20 15.69
C TYR A 995 -57.87 -23.59 14.35
N LYS A 996 -57.97 -22.27 14.17
CA LYS A 996 -57.50 -21.56 12.96
C LYS A 996 -55.99 -21.67 12.77
N LYS A 997 -55.21 -21.47 13.84
CA LYS A 997 -53.74 -21.64 13.83
C LYS A 997 -53.33 -23.11 13.73
N ALA A 998 -54.08 -24.01 14.35
CA ALA A 998 -53.84 -25.45 14.18
C ALA A 998 -54.02 -25.91 12.73
N MET A 999 -55.01 -25.36 12.03
CA MET A 999 -55.27 -25.64 10.61
C MET A 999 -54.19 -25.04 9.70
N SER A 1000 -53.70 -23.83 9.98
CA SER A 1000 -52.59 -23.26 9.20
C SER A 1000 -51.31 -24.10 9.29
N TYR A 1001 -50.97 -24.62 10.48
CA TYR A 1001 -49.83 -25.52 10.64
C TYR A 1001 -50.04 -26.88 9.97
N LEU A 1002 -51.28 -27.37 9.94
CA LEU A 1002 -51.61 -28.63 9.25
C LEU A 1002 -51.53 -28.47 7.72
N GLN A 1003 -51.95 -27.31 7.18
CA GLN A 1003 -51.77 -26.96 5.77
C GLN A 1003 -50.28 -26.75 5.43
N GLU A 1004 -49.51 -26.12 6.32
CA GLU A 1004 -48.06 -25.94 6.13
C GLU A 1004 -47.31 -27.27 6.12
N LEU A 1005 -47.65 -28.20 7.00
CA LEU A 1005 -47.11 -29.56 7.02
C LEU A 1005 -47.43 -30.32 5.72
N LYS A 1006 -48.67 -30.22 5.21
CA LYS A 1006 -49.06 -30.82 3.92
C LYS A 1006 -48.32 -30.18 2.73
N LYS A 1007 -48.04 -28.88 2.79
CA LYS A 1007 -47.29 -28.16 1.74
C LYS A 1007 -45.83 -28.59 1.69
N ARG A 1008 -45.18 -28.77 2.84
CA ARG A 1008 -43.77 -29.21 2.92
C ARG A 1008 -43.59 -30.71 2.70
N ALA A 1009 -44.57 -31.53 3.09
CA ALA A 1009 -44.51 -32.99 2.94
C ALA A 1009 -45.86 -33.56 2.42
N PRO A 1010 -46.12 -33.52 1.10
CA PRO A 1010 -47.41 -33.90 0.52
C PRO A 1010 -47.73 -35.40 0.63
N ASN A 1011 -46.71 -36.26 0.80
CA ASN A 1011 -46.86 -37.72 0.91
C ASN A 1011 -46.83 -38.23 2.36
N LEU A 1012 -46.85 -37.35 3.35
CA LEU A 1012 -46.75 -37.73 4.75
C LEU A 1012 -48.07 -38.33 5.27
N ASP A 1013 -48.03 -39.57 5.75
CA ASP A 1013 -49.16 -40.20 6.42
C ASP A 1013 -49.38 -39.54 7.81
N LEU A 1014 -50.31 -38.60 7.86
CA LEU A 1014 -50.66 -37.82 9.06
C LEU A 1014 -51.09 -38.71 10.24
N SER A 1015 -51.56 -39.93 9.98
CA SER A 1015 -52.00 -40.87 11.01
C SER A 1015 -50.86 -41.42 11.88
N LYS A 1016 -49.59 -41.37 11.41
CA LYS A 1016 -48.39 -41.80 12.15
C LYS A 1016 -47.88 -40.77 13.17
N TYR A 1017 -48.38 -39.53 13.11
CA TYR A 1017 -47.91 -38.40 13.91
C TYR A 1017 -49.03 -37.77 14.75
N LEU A 1018 -50.26 -37.73 14.22
CA LEU A 1018 -51.42 -37.17 14.89
C LEU A 1018 -52.53 -38.22 14.99
N LYS A 1019 -53.21 -38.26 16.13
CA LYS A 1019 -54.39 -39.13 16.30
C LYS A 1019 -55.46 -38.69 15.30
N LYS A 1020 -56.03 -39.64 14.55
CA LYS A 1020 -57.08 -39.39 13.53
C LYS A 1020 -58.23 -38.51 14.06
N GLN A 1021 -58.65 -38.74 15.30
CA GLN A 1021 -59.68 -37.96 16.01
C GLN A 1021 -59.33 -36.47 16.22
N LEU A 1022 -58.04 -36.12 16.34
CA LEU A 1022 -57.59 -34.73 16.48
C LEU A 1022 -57.66 -34.00 15.14
N ILE A 1023 -57.35 -34.70 14.05
CA ILE A 1023 -57.41 -34.15 12.70
C ILE A 1023 -58.88 -33.84 12.36
N GLU A 1024 -59.79 -34.79 12.55
CA GLU A 1024 -61.24 -34.60 12.32
C GLU A 1024 -61.78 -33.40 13.12
N LYS A 1025 -61.42 -33.27 14.41
CA LYS A 1025 -61.81 -32.12 15.25
C LYS A 1025 -61.32 -30.76 14.74
N ILE A 1026 -60.14 -30.68 14.12
CA ILE A 1026 -59.60 -29.42 13.57
C ILE A 1026 -60.38 -29.00 12.31
N TYR A 1027 -60.77 -29.95 11.48
CA TYR A 1027 -61.55 -29.68 10.26
C TYR A 1027 -63.00 -29.30 10.59
N ASP A 1028 -63.63 -30.02 11.53
CA ASP A 1028 -65.01 -29.76 11.95
C ASP A 1028 -65.19 -28.36 12.59
N LYS A 1029 -64.23 -27.93 13.43
CA LYS A 1029 -64.28 -26.63 14.13
C LYS A 1029 -63.98 -25.41 13.23
N ASN A 1030 -63.40 -25.61 12.04
CA ASN A 1030 -63.09 -24.53 11.10
C ASN A 1030 -64.07 -24.47 9.91
N GLU A 1031 -65.18 -25.20 9.96
CA GLU A 1031 -66.22 -25.25 8.90
C GLU A 1031 -65.69 -25.72 7.52
N THR A 1032 -64.52 -26.36 7.50
CA THR A 1032 -63.93 -26.96 6.30
C THR A 1032 -64.20 -28.46 6.30
N LYS A 1033 -64.94 -28.98 5.31
CA LYS A 1033 -65.17 -30.43 5.19
C LYS A 1033 -63.83 -31.15 4.99
N PHE A 1034 -63.57 -32.15 5.84
CA PHE A 1034 -62.48 -33.09 5.64
C PHE A 1034 -62.78 -33.96 4.39
N GLY A 1035 -62.33 -33.54 3.20
CA GLY A 1035 -62.50 -34.33 1.98
C GLY A 1035 -62.48 -33.64 0.61
N ASP A 1036 -62.76 -32.34 0.49
CA ASP A 1036 -63.02 -31.72 -0.83
C ASP A 1036 -62.11 -30.53 -1.16
N GLU A 1037 -60.88 -30.78 -1.64
CA GLU A 1037 -60.08 -29.81 -2.43
C GLU A 1037 -59.25 -30.51 -3.53
N ASN A 1038 -59.74 -31.64 -4.04
CA ASN A 1038 -59.40 -32.06 -5.39
C ASN A 1038 -60.49 -31.51 -6.31
N VAL A 1039 -60.12 -30.74 -7.35
CA VAL A 1039 -60.94 -30.18 -8.44
C VAL A 1039 -61.15 -28.65 -8.37
N ALA A 1040 -60.11 -27.92 -8.81
CA ALA A 1040 -60.25 -26.67 -9.56
C ALA A 1040 -58.99 -26.46 -10.43
N THR A 1041 -58.86 -27.22 -11.52
CA THR A 1041 -58.18 -26.87 -12.80
C THR A 1041 -58.06 -28.11 -13.69
N LYS A 1042 -59.03 -28.30 -14.58
CA LYS A 1042 -58.82 -28.90 -15.91
C LYS A 1042 -59.32 -27.87 -16.92
N SER A 1043 -58.45 -27.56 -17.90
CA SER A 1043 -58.64 -26.89 -19.20
C SER A 1043 -59.01 -25.39 -19.28
N SER A 1044 -58.11 -24.60 -19.91
CA SER A 1044 -58.42 -23.90 -21.18
C SER A 1044 -57.16 -23.44 -21.94
N ILE A 1045 -57.01 -23.93 -23.19
CA ILE A 1045 -56.42 -23.31 -24.41
C ILE A 1045 -54.88 -23.28 -24.49
N LEU A 1046 -54.22 -24.18 -25.25
CA LEU A 1046 -54.06 -24.35 -26.71
C LEU A 1046 -52.96 -23.47 -27.33
N GLU A 1047 -51.87 -24.17 -27.66
CA GLU A 1047 -50.96 -24.05 -28.82
C GLU A 1047 -50.59 -22.66 -29.34
N THR A 1048 -49.31 -22.32 -29.19
CA THR A 1048 -48.42 -22.04 -30.33
C THR A 1048 -46.97 -22.31 -29.94
N ASP A 1049 -46.39 -23.30 -30.63
CA ASP A 1049 -45.08 -23.32 -31.27
C ASP A 1049 -43.84 -22.69 -30.62
N THR A 1050 -42.90 -23.62 -30.45
CA THR A 1050 -41.46 -23.53 -30.74
C THR A 1050 -40.55 -22.70 -29.86
N ASP A 1051 -39.47 -23.40 -29.53
CA ASP A 1051 -38.16 -22.94 -29.09
C ASP A 1051 -37.91 -22.66 -27.60
N SER A 1052 -36.83 -23.31 -27.16
CA SER A 1052 -35.99 -22.98 -26.02
C SER A 1052 -36.62 -23.06 -24.63
N LEU A 1053 -36.58 -24.25 -24.02
CA LEU A 1053 -36.51 -24.38 -22.55
C LEU A 1053 -35.58 -25.55 -22.19
N GLU A 1054 -34.32 -25.19 -21.94
CA GLU A 1054 -33.58 -25.71 -20.80
C GLU A 1054 -34.40 -25.47 -19.52
N ALA A 1055 -34.41 -26.44 -18.61
CA ALA A 1055 -34.20 -26.24 -17.17
C ALA A 1055 -34.75 -27.43 -16.38
N THR A 1056 -33.81 -28.26 -15.92
CA THR A 1056 -33.65 -28.62 -14.50
C THR A 1056 -34.92 -28.68 -13.64
N THR A 1057 -35.27 -29.89 -13.20
CA THR A 1057 -35.16 -30.19 -11.76
C THR A 1057 -35.03 -31.70 -11.54
N VAL A 1058 -34.12 -32.01 -10.62
CA VAL A 1058 -33.48 -33.27 -10.27
C VAL A 1058 -34.20 -33.90 -9.06
N PRO A 1059 -33.99 -35.21 -8.78
CA PRO A 1059 -35.04 -36.15 -8.42
C PRO A 1059 -34.89 -36.78 -7.01
N GLU A 1060 -35.89 -37.56 -6.60
CA GLU A 1060 -35.76 -38.64 -5.61
C GLU A 1060 -36.39 -39.92 -6.16
N SER A 1061 -35.88 -41.12 -5.88
CA SER A 1061 -34.52 -41.61 -6.07
C SER A 1061 -34.70 -43.09 -6.46
N LYS A 1062 -34.15 -43.45 -7.62
CA LYS A 1062 -34.21 -44.77 -8.25
C LYS A 1062 -33.39 -45.78 -7.47
N VAL A 1063 -33.89 -46.99 -7.26
CA VAL A 1063 -33.04 -48.20 -7.22
C VAL A 1063 -33.45 -49.07 -8.39
N LEU A 1064 -32.83 -48.78 -9.53
CA LEU A 1064 -32.99 -49.51 -10.78
C LEU A 1064 -31.80 -50.46 -10.95
N GLN A 1065 -32.14 -51.70 -11.28
CA GLN A 1065 -31.24 -52.69 -11.83
C GLN A 1065 -30.56 -52.22 -13.13
N ARG A 1066 -29.39 -52.84 -13.36
CA ARG A 1066 -28.76 -53.26 -14.64
C ARG A 1066 -27.76 -52.33 -15.34
N ARG A 1067 -26.53 -52.87 -15.37
CA ARG A 1067 -25.70 -53.25 -16.53
C ARG A 1067 -24.83 -52.19 -17.24
N LYS A 1068 -23.56 -52.62 -17.37
CA LYS A 1068 -22.56 -52.44 -18.43
C LYS A 1068 -21.77 -51.12 -18.44
N TYR A 1069 -20.55 -51.22 -17.91
CA TYR A 1069 -19.36 -51.25 -18.77
C TYR A 1069 -18.45 -52.38 -18.29
N ASP A 1070 -18.15 -53.28 -19.22
CA ASP A 1070 -17.18 -54.36 -19.12
C ASP A 1070 -15.78 -53.81 -19.43
N ASP A 1071 -14.78 -54.49 -18.84
CA ASP A 1071 -13.47 -54.85 -19.39
C ASP A 1071 -12.58 -53.80 -20.06
N LEU A 1072 -11.41 -53.61 -19.45
CA LEU A 1072 -10.14 -53.64 -20.17
C LEU A 1072 -9.13 -54.43 -19.33
N ASP A 1073 -8.83 -55.64 -19.83
CA ASP A 1073 -7.65 -56.43 -19.55
C ASP A 1073 -6.38 -55.57 -19.60
N LEU A 1074 -5.38 -55.93 -18.78
CA LEU A 1074 -3.96 -55.75 -19.09
C LEU A 1074 -3.14 -56.71 -18.23
N ASP A 1075 -3.12 -57.98 -18.66
CA ASP A 1075 -1.95 -58.85 -18.51
C ASP A 1075 -1.09 -58.71 -19.79
N ASN A 1076 0.22 -58.50 -19.58
CA ASN A 1076 1.37 -58.64 -20.48
C ASN A 1076 1.66 -57.57 -21.56
N PHE A 1077 2.47 -56.57 -21.20
CA PHE A 1077 3.80 -56.31 -21.78
C PHE A 1077 4.69 -55.52 -20.82
#